data_AF-H5SFF2-F1
#
_entry.id   AF-H5SFF2-F1
#
_cell.length_a   1.000
_cell.length_b   1.000
_cell.length_c   1.000
_cell.angle_alpha   90.00
_cell.angle_beta   90.00
_cell.angle_gamma   90.00
#
_symmetry.space_group_name_H-M   'P 1'
#
loop_
_entity.id
_entity.type
_entity.pdbx_description
1 polymer ?
#
loop_
_entity_poly.entity_id
_entity_poly.type
_entity_poly.pdbx_seq_one_letter_code
_entity_poly.pdbx_strand_id
1 'polypeptide(L)'
;MSNRAARLRTALLVSFLLSGVCSLLYEVLWMRALSLVLGNTLFSTSLILAIFMGGLALGSYVFGRWTERWPDPSKTLRAYAFMELGIGLWGFALLGSRSRIEMLLVSFAHMGSPRTLAFAEAVIGAALLLPPTVLMGGTFPVLSVFFGRGRGERLGGEIGRLYAINTLGAALGSFSSGFLLIPALGLHRSQALASAINICVALIAFVCARVVSAEDHAEISHAAARHAGMLPDGTLPSRSPSLLPLVVLLSGFTALLYEVAYTRILALLLGPTVYAFSLMLTVFISGLALGSRLLAPRSDRWGERADGPARLTAWLASLYVLLGLSVAATLPILNRLPLLVSEIVQAHADHYARLQLLQAMMIAGLLIVPTMLSGATFPMIVKLSVREERTLGRHVGRVLATNTAGAVSGALLTGFLLIPNVGTERTFWIGITLNAGIGLLLLLQLSMRWGLRLSLGMGIPGLLLLTLALLPRWDVERLSAGLYKYAPYYADVDADIIAHRGDLLYYREGAMATVAVRRVGEEHQLSLDGKVDASDGGADMLTQKLLAHLPLLLAERPRRACVIGLGSGVTAGTALLYPLERVDVVEISPEVVRAARFFEHVNDRVLDNPRARLILSDARRYLLFTREAYDVIISEPSNPWIAGVGALFTREFFHLMRARLTERGLVCQWFHAYNMPLSDLKMLLRTFHTVFPRAFLWVLNENDLLLIGAQDPAFDLDRERIERNFSRAEVRADLHRLGVVDLYTLLSLYVMHGEDLARFAQGAPLHTDDHPLLEFSGPRAMHAQTSRSNLQALLEFPRTLPPPRAVRDMSRRATWESFQNKGRMHERAESFAEAFREYRRAIERNPHAAEALAGLRRVARTREHRLEAEALYTRLVRDDPQNLEARLALAAWYEEERRYDACLALLRESVERISRARGDLRLLSQYAACLAGANELAMLEEVCRRWLALAPGSGRAWFHLAVIRSQQGKWAEALTFARRSVEADPRDFQARTLLAMIHAELGETARARALFEEIARDHADQALAFYNYGLFLLNAGQFREAREQFQKALDRDPLHLESYLGLAEALWRSGQKREARAWARRVLRHDPQNALAREILRTS
;
A
#
# COMPACT_ATOMS: atom_id res chain seq x y z
N MET A 1 -48.87 16.96 -23.35
CA MET A 1 -48.60 17.25 -21.92
C MET A 1 -48.56 18.76 -21.76
N SER A 2 -49.31 19.32 -20.82
CA SER A 2 -49.23 20.76 -20.52
C SER A 2 -47.80 21.15 -20.13
N ASN A 3 -47.39 22.39 -20.38
CA ASN A 3 -46.09 22.92 -19.93
C ASN A 3 -45.86 22.72 -18.41
N ARG A 4 -46.94 22.59 -17.64
CA ARG A 4 -46.96 22.38 -16.19
C ARG A 4 -46.62 20.94 -15.80
N ALA A 5 -47.22 19.95 -16.46
CA ALA A 5 -46.96 18.52 -16.21
C ALA A 5 -45.50 18.13 -16.56
N ALA A 6 -44.95 18.72 -17.62
CA ALA A 6 -43.54 18.52 -17.99
C ALA A 6 -42.59 19.07 -16.91
N ARG A 7 -42.87 20.26 -16.36
CA ARG A 7 -42.08 20.86 -15.26
C ARG A 7 -42.13 20.02 -13.99
N LEU A 8 -43.32 19.53 -13.62
CA LEU A 8 -43.50 18.68 -12.43
C LEU A 8 -42.72 17.37 -12.55
N ARG A 9 -42.81 16.73 -13.73
CA ARG A 9 -42.05 15.53 -14.02
C ARG A 9 -40.54 15.75 -13.90
N THR A 10 -40.01 16.83 -14.48
CA THR A 10 -38.59 17.16 -14.38
C THR A 10 -38.17 17.44 -12.94
N ALA A 11 -38.97 18.17 -12.17
CA ALA A 11 -38.69 18.45 -10.76
C ALA A 11 -38.57 17.16 -9.93
N LEU A 12 -39.46 16.19 -10.14
CA LEU A 12 -39.41 14.90 -9.46
C LEU A 12 -38.20 14.04 -9.89
N LEU A 13 -37.83 14.05 -11.17
CA LEU A 13 -36.64 13.34 -11.65
C LEU A 13 -35.35 13.94 -11.08
N VAL A 14 -35.24 15.27 -11.01
CA VAL A 14 -34.11 15.95 -10.36
C VAL A 14 -34.09 15.64 -8.86
N SER A 15 -35.25 15.67 -8.21
CA SER A 15 -35.39 15.31 -6.79
C SER A 15 -34.93 13.88 -6.52
N PHE A 16 -35.24 12.96 -7.43
CA PHE A 16 -34.83 11.56 -7.30
C PHE A 16 -33.33 11.36 -7.56
N LEU A 17 -32.74 12.12 -8.49
CA LEU A 17 -31.29 12.17 -8.65
C LEU A 17 -30.60 12.64 -7.37
N LEU A 18 -31.11 13.71 -6.74
CA LEU A 18 -30.57 14.25 -5.48
C LEU A 18 -30.77 13.28 -4.30
N SER A 19 -31.89 12.56 -4.25
CA SER A 19 -32.10 11.48 -3.28
C SER A 19 -31.07 10.36 -3.45
N GLY A 20 -30.75 9.98 -4.70
CA GLY A 20 -29.67 9.05 -5.02
C GLY A 20 -28.29 9.55 -4.55
N VAL A 21 -27.99 10.84 -4.76
CA VAL A 21 -26.77 11.49 -4.24
C VAL A 21 -26.68 11.36 -2.72
N CYS A 22 -27.76 11.71 -2.02
CA CYS A 22 -27.81 11.62 -0.55
C CYS A 22 -27.67 10.19 -0.05
N SER A 23 -28.23 9.21 -0.78
CA SER A 23 -28.19 7.80 -0.37
C SER A 23 -26.77 7.27 -0.24
N LEU A 24 -25.93 7.50 -1.26
CA LEU A 24 -24.52 7.11 -1.20
C LEU A 24 -23.69 8.00 -0.28
N LEU A 25 -24.05 9.29 -0.14
CA LEU A 25 -23.41 10.14 0.86
C LEU A 25 -23.61 9.61 2.27
N TYR A 26 -24.83 9.24 2.66
CA TYR A 26 -25.09 8.64 3.97
C TYR A 26 -24.38 7.32 4.16
N GLU A 27 -24.35 6.46 3.14
CA GLU A 27 -23.63 5.19 3.21
C GLU A 27 -22.16 5.41 3.58
N VAL A 28 -21.46 6.29 2.85
CA VAL A 28 -20.04 6.61 3.11
C VAL A 28 -19.86 7.30 4.47
N LEU A 29 -20.69 8.30 4.79
CA LEU A 29 -20.56 9.09 6.02
C LEU A 29 -20.86 8.26 7.27
N TRP A 30 -21.95 7.49 7.28
CA TRP A 30 -22.32 6.66 8.42
C TRP A 30 -21.42 5.44 8.56
N MET A 31 -20.95 4.84 7.46
CA MET A 31 -19.94 3.79 7.52
C MET A 31 -18.67 4.30 8.18
N ARG A 32 -18.16 5.47 7.78
CA ARG A 32 -17.00 6.10 8.41
C ARG A 32 -17.24 6.40 9.90
N ALA A 33 -18.35 7.05 10.23
CA ALA A 33 -18.66 7.44 11.60
C ALA A 33 -18.78 6.22 12.54
N LEU A 34 -19.40 5.14 12.09
CA LEU A 34 -19.56 3.91 12.88
C LEU A 34 -18.27 3.10 12.94
N SER A 35 -17.47 3.03 11.88
CA SER A 35 -16.16 2.35 11.91
C SER A 35 -15.19 2.98 12.92
N LEU A 36 -15.30 4.28 13.19
CA LEU A 36 -14.49 4.95 14.23
C LEU A 36 -14.83 4.51 15.66
N VAL A 37 -16.04 3.98 15.88
CA VAL A 37 -16.55 3.53 17.18
C VAL A 37 -16.46 2.01 17.32
N LEU A 38 -16.93 1.29 16.30
CA LEU A 38 -16.93 -0.18 16.24
C LEU A 38 -15.54 -0.74 15.89
N GLY A 39 -14.58 0.12 15.53
CA GLY A 39 -13.27 -0.27 15.00
C GLY A 39 -13.31 -0.52 13.50
N ASN A 40 -12.20 -0.26 12.83
CA ASN A 40 -12.06 -0.51 11.40
C ASN A 40 -11.73 -1.98 11.15
N THR A 41 -12.54 -2.89 11.68
CA THR A 41 -12.39 -4.33 11.47
C THR A 41 -13.31 -4.82 10.35
N LEU A 42 -12.92 -5.92 9.71
CA LEU A 42 -13.76 -6.61 8.73
C LEU A 42 -15.16 -6.93 9.26
N PHE A 43 -15.26 -7.37 10.53
CA PHE A 43 -16.54 -7.68 11.16
C PHE A 43 -17.43 -6.44 11.24
N SER A 44 -16.87 -5.32 11.73
CA SER A 44 -17.61 -4.06 11.92
C SER A 44 -18.09 -3.48 10.60
N THR A 45 -17.22 -3.36 9.59
CA THR A 45 -17.58 -2.80 8.28
C THR A 45 -18.65 -3.63 7.57
N SER A 46 -18.55 -4.95 7.69
CA SER A 46 -19.48 -5.89 7.07
C SER A 46 -20.83 -5.95 7.76
N LEU A 47 -20.85 -5.81 9.08
CA LEU A 47 -22.08 -5.68 9.86
C LEU A 47 -22.82 -4.40 9.49
N ILE A 48 -22.12 -3.26 9.41
CA ILE A 48 -22.68 -1.97 8.97
C ILE A 48 -23.29 -2.12 7.57
N LEU A 49 -22.55 -2.68 6.62
CA LEU A 49 -23.01 -2.86 5.24
C LEU A 49 -24.22 -3.80 5.17
N ALA A 50 -24.19 -4.92 5.89
CA ALA A 50 -25.28 -5.90 5.93
C ALA A 50 -26.57 -5.29 6.51
N ILE A 51 -26.46 -4.48 7.57
CA ILE A 51 -27.60 -3.76 8.15
C ILE A 51 -28.12 -2.72 7.16
N PHE A 52 -27.24 -1.94 6.55
CA PHE A 52 -27.62 -0.87 5.62
C PHE A 52 -28.37 -1.43 4.40
N MET A 53 -27.77 -2.41 3.73
CA MET A 53 -28.34 -3.07 2.56
C MET A 53 -29.56 -3.93 2.95
N GLY A 54 -29.53 -4.58 4.11
CA GLY A 54 -30.69 -5.31 4.64
C GLY A 54 -31.90 -4.41 4.88
N GLY A 55 -31.66 -3.19 5.37
CA GLY A 55 -32.68 -2.15 5.50
C GLY A 55 -33.23 -1.70 4.14
N LEU A 56 -32.38 -1.47 3.14
CA LEU A 56 -32.82 -1.18 1.76
C LEU A 56 -33.72 -2.30 1.21
N ALA A 57 -33.31 -3.57 1.38
CA ALA A 57 -34.07 -4.73 0.93
C ALA A 57 -35.45 -4.82 1.63
N LEU A 58 -35.46 -4.65 2.96
CA LEU A 58 -36.68 -4.67 3.77
C LEU A 58 -37.62 -3.53 3.37
N GLY A 59 -37.10 -2.32 3.20
CA GLY A 59 -37.83 -1.14 2.73
C GLY A 59 -38.47 -1.36 1.37
N SER A 60 -37.69 -1.85 0.41
CA SER A 60 -38.20 -2.18 -0.93
C SER A 60 -39.33 -3.21 -0.89
N TYR A 61 -39.21 -4.25 -0.07
CA TYR A 61 -40.23 -5.28 0.07
C TYR A 61 -41.52 -4.77 0.74
N VAL A 62 -41.39 -4.04 1.86
CA VAL A 62 -42.52 -3.54 2.66
C VAL A 62 -43.28 -2.46 1.90
N PHE A 63 -42.59 -1.40 1.47
CA PHE A 63 -43.24 -0.29 0.80
C PHE A 63 -43.70 -0.65 -0.61
N GLY A 64 -43.02 -1.58 -1.28
CA GLY A 64 -43.50 -2.17 -2.53
C GLY A 64 -44.91 -2.75 -2.38
N ARG A 65 -45.20 -3.47 -1.28
CA ARG A 65 -46.56 -3.98 -0.99
C ARG A 65 -47.54 -2.88 -0.59
N TRP A 66 -47.09 -1.90 0.19
CA TRP A 66 -47.96 -0.83 0.67
C TRP A 66 -48.42 0.12 -0.43
N THR A 67 -47.68 0.24 -1.54
CA THR A 67 -48.08 1.07 -2.68
C THR A 67 -49.46 0.71 -3.25
N GLU A 68 -49.92 -0.54 -3.09
CA GLU A 68 -51.26 -0.97 -3.52
C GLU A 68 -52.39 -0.32 -2.72
N ARG A 69 -52.09 0.16 -1.51
CA ARG A 69 -53.02 0.94 -0.67
C ARG A 69 -53.06 2.42 -1.06
N TRP A 70 -52.20 2.86 -1.98
CA TRP A 70 -52.08 4.25 -2.44
C TRP A 70 -52.45 4.40 -3.93
N PRO A 71 -53.72 4.18 -4.30
CA PRO A 71 -54.15 4.27 -5.70
C PRO A 71 -54.09 5.71 -6.27
N ASP A 72 -54.18 6.73 -5.42
CA ASP A 72 -54.14 8.15 -5.80
C ASP A 72 -52.69 8.65 -5.96
N PRO A 73 -52.32 9.29 -7.09
CA PRO A 73 -50.94 9.78 -7.29
C PRO A 73 -50.52 10.84 -6.28
N SER A 74 -51.45 11.65 -5.75
CA SER A 74 -51.14 12.60 -4.68
C SER A 74 -50.71 11.87 -3.41
N LYS A 75 -51.39 10.77 -3.05
CA LYS A 75 -51.02 9.93 -1.89
C LYS A 75 -49.65 9.28 -2.08
N THR A 76 -49.34 8.78 -3.28
CA THR A 76 -48.02 8.21 -3.61
C THR A 76 -46.91 9.25 -3.44
N LEU A 77 -47.10 10.47 -3.95
CA LEU A 77 -46.11 11.55 -3.81
C LEU A 77 -45.97 12.04 -2.37
N ARG A 78 -47.06 12.09 -1.59
CA ARG A 78 -46.98 12.41 -0.15
C ARG A 78 -46.20 11.34 0.61
N ALA A 79 -46.41 10.06 0.30
CA ALA A 79 -45.65 8.97 0.90
C ALA A 79 -44.14 9.12 0.61
N TYR A 80 -43.77 9.40 -0.65
CA TYR A 80 -42.38 9.71 -1.01
C TYR A 80 -41.85 10.93 -0.25
N ALA A 81 -42.61 12.02 -0.15
CA ALA A 81 -42.21 13.20 0.61
C ALA A 81 -41.98 12.90 2.10
N PHE A 82 -42.82 12.08 2.74
CA PHE A 82 -42.65 11.69 4.14
C PHE A 82 -41.42 10.78 4.35
N MET A 83 -41.12 9.89 3.39
CA MET A 83 -39.90 9.09 3.44
C MET A 83 -38.66 9.98 3.39
N GLU A 84 -38.59 10.89 2.43
CA GLU A 84 -37.47 11.83 2.25
C GLU A 84 -37.31 12.75 3.46
N LEU A 85 -38.42 13.24 4.02
CA LEU A 85 -38.40 14.03 5.25
C LEU A 85 -37.87 13.20 6.43
N GLY A 86 -38.33 11.95 6.57
CA GLY A 86 -37.86 11.04 7.61
C GLY A 86 -36.37 10.74 7.51
N ILE A 87 -35.85 10.50 6.29
CA ILE A 87 -34.42 10.30 6.02
C ILE A 87 -33.62 11.54 6.41
N GLY A 88 -34.06 12.73 5.97
CA GLY A 88 -33.40 13.99 6.29
C GLY A 88 -33.40 14.33 7.78
N LEU A 89 -34.53 14.15 8.47
CA LEU A 89 -34.63 14.38 9.91
C LEU A 89 -33.79 13.36 10.70
N TRP A 90 -33.74 12.10 10.26
CA TRP A 90 -32.90 11.09 10.89
C TRP A 90 -31.41 11.39 10.70
N GLY A 91 -31.01 11.76 9.48
CA GLY A 91 -29.65 12.21 9.18
C GLY A 91 -29.25 13.41 10.05
N PHE A 92 -30.16 14.36 10.28
CA PHE A 92 -29.92 15.48 11.19
C PHE A 92 -29.82 15.03 12.66
N ALA A 93 -30.69 14.13 13.11
CA ALA A 93 -30.70 13.63 14.48
C ALA A 93 -29.44 12.83 14.86
N LEU A 94 -28.80 12.18 13.89
CA LEU A 94 -27.55 11.45 14.09
C LEU A 94 -26.31 12.36 14.22
N LEU A 95 -26.41 13.65 13.90
CA LEU A 95 -25.30 14.60 14.05
C LEU A 95 -24.84 14.66 15.51
N GLY A 96 -23.54 14.45 15.75
CA GLY A 96 -22.96 14.50 17.10
C GLY A 96 -23.38 13.37 18.05
N SER A 97 -24.09 12.35 17.58
CA SER A 97 -24.55 11.20 18.40
C SER A 97 -23.40 10.28 18.85
N ARG A 98 -22.23 10.41 18.23
CA ARG A 98 -21.09 9.51 18.40
C ARG A 98 -20.63 9.32 19.84
N SER A 99 -20.39 10.39 20.59
CA SER A 99 -19.87 10.30 21.96
C SER A 99 -20.83 9.54 22.90
N ARG A 100 -22.14 9.66 22.65
CA ARG A 100 -23.18 8.92 23.38
C ARG A 100 -23.15 7.44 23.02
N ILE A 101 -22.94 7.12 21.74
CA ILE A 101 -22.81 5.73 21.26
C ILE A 101 -21.55 5.08 21.84
N GLU A 102 -20.42 5.77 21.83
CA GLU A 102 -19.17 5.31 22.45
C GLU A 102 -19.36 5.01 23.93
N MET A 103 -19.95 5.95 24.70
CA MET A 103 -20.21 5.76 26.12
C MET A 103 -21.10 4.54 26.41
N LEU A 104 -22.13 4.33 25.59
CA LEU A 104 -23.03 3.18 25.71
C LEU A 104 -22.30 1.86 25.42
N LEU A 105 -21.52 1.79 24.34
CA LEU A 105 -20.76 0.60 23.97
C LEU A 105 -19.68 0.26 24.98
N VAL A 106 -18.98 1.28 25.50
CA VAL A 106 -18.00 1.12 26.57
C VAL A 106 -18.68 0.55 27.82
N SER A 107 -19.91 0.94 28.13
CA SER A 107 -20.68 0.37 29.25
C SER A 107 -20.96 -1.13 29.04
N PHE A 108 -21.35 -1.55 27.84
CA PHE A 108 -21.54 -2.97 27.50
C PHE A 108 -20.25 -3.78 27.51
N ALA A 109 -19.16 -3.23 26.98
CA ALA A 109 -17.84 -3.86 26.98
C ALA A 109 -17.36 -4.17 28.41
N HIS A 110 -17.75 -3.32 29.36
CA HIS A 110 -17.33 -3.39 30.75
C HIS A 110 -18.19 -4.27 31.66
N MET A 111 -19.45 -4.49 31.31
CA MET A 111 -20.39 -5.31 32.08
C MET A 111 -20.53 -6.73 31.51
N GLY A 112 -20.18 -6.93 30.25
CA GLY A 112 -20.49 -8.15 29.49
C GLY A 112 -19.27 -8.89 28.96
N SER A 113 -19.55 -9.99 28.26
CA SER A 113 -18.54 -10.76 27.51
C SER A 113 -18.26 -10.12 26.14
N PRO A 114 -17.19 -10.48 25.42
CA PRO A 114 -16.97 -10.05 24.04
C PRO A 114 -18.15 -10.34 23.10
N ARG A 115 -18.90 -11.42 23.35
CA ARG A 115 -20.13 -11.75 22.61
C ARG A 115 -21.26 -10.76 22.93
N THR A 116 -21.36 -10.33 24.18
CA THR A 116 -22.32 -9.31 24.62
C THR A 116 -22.02 -7.97 23.95
N LEU A 117 -20.75 -7.58 23.85
CA LEU A 117 -20.34 -6.39 23.13
C LEU A 117 -20.69 -6.50 21.64
N ALA A 118 -20.31 -7.59 20.96
CA ALA A 118 -20.65 -7.80 19.55
C ALA A 118 -22.16 -7.78 19.29
N PHE A 119 -22.96 -8.35 20.20
CA PHE A 119 -24.41 -8.27 20.14
C PHE A 119 -24.93 -6.84 20.32
N ALA A 120 -24.41 -6.10 21.31
CA ALA A 120 -24.76 -4.69 21.52
C ALA A 120 -24.41 -3.84 20.30
N GLU A 121 -23.26 -4.07 19.67
CA GLU A 121 -22.83 -3.40 18.45
C GLU A 121 -23.79 -3.66 17.29
N ALA A 122 -24.23 -4.91 17.11
CA ALA A 122 -25.22 -5.26 16.10
C ALA A 122 -26.59 -4.60 16.36
N VAL A 123 -27.05 -4.61 17.62
CA VAL A 123 -28.34 -4.00 17.99
C VAL A 123 -28.29 -2.47 17.85
N ILE A 124 -27.23 -1.83 18.32
CA ILE A 124 -27.07 -0.37 18.22
C ILE A 124 -26.90 0.04 16.75
N GLY A 125 -26.05 -0.66 15.99
CA GLY A 125 -25.91 -0.45 14.56
C GLY A 125 -27.25 -0.59 13.82
N ALA A 126 -28.03 -1.63 14.14
CA ALA A 126 -29.35 -1.86 13.57
C ALA A 126 -30.34 -0.74 13.94
N ALA A 127 -30.36 -0.31 15.20
CA ALA A 127 -31.22 0.78 15.66
C ALA A 127 -30.90 2.12 14.97
N LEU A 128 -29.62 2.39 14.68
CA LEU A 128 -29.19 3.62 14.02
C LEU A 128 -29.40 3.60 12.51
N LEU A 129 -29.17 2.47 11.84
CA LEU A 129 -29.15 2.38 10.39
C LEU A 129 -30.44 1.84 9.78
N LEU A 130 -31.17 0.90 10.42
CA LEU A 130 -32.37 0.32 9.81
C LEU A 130 -33.47 1.35 9.53
N PRO A 131 -33.83 2.27 10.45
CA PRO A 131 -34.93 3.20 10.18
C PRO A 131 -34.73 4.04 8.90
N PRO A 132 -33.61 4.77 8.70
CA PRO A 132 -33.43 5.55 7.48
C PRO A 132 -33.26 4.66 6.25
N THR A 133 -32.58 3.53 6.35
CA THR A 133 -32.33 2.66 5.18
C THR A 133 -33.60 1.93 4.72
N VAL A 134 -34.51 1.58 5.63
CA VAL A 134 -35.85 1.09 5.29
C VAL A 134 -36.66 2.15 4.54
N LEU A 135 -36.57 3.43 4.94
CA LEU A 135 -37.20 4.52 4.20
C LEU A 135 -36.56 4.71 2.83
N MET A 136 -35.22 4.72 2.74
CA MET A 136 -34.45 4.83 1.50
C MET A 136 -34.83 3.71 0.52
N GLY A 137 -34.92 2.46 1.01
CA GLY A 137 -35.33 1.30 0.22
C GLY A 137 -36.76 1.39 -0.31
N GLY A 138 -37.64 2.15 0.35
CA GLY A 138 -39.01 2.36 -0.06
C GLY A 138 -39.20 3.41 -1.16
N THR A 139 -38.26 4.33 -1.33
CA THR A 139 -38.37 5.47 -2.28
C THR A 139 -38.56 5.01 -3.72
N PHE A 140 -37.79 4.00 -4.17
CA PHE A 140 -37.81 3.52 -5.54
C PHE A 140 -39.13 2.81 -5.93
N PRO A 141 -39.65 1.83 -5.16
CA PRO A 141 -40.95 1.23 -5.46
C PRO A 141 -42.10 2.25 -5.50
N VAL A 142 -42.07 3.24 -4.60
CA VAL A 142 -43.09 4.30 -4.52
C VAL A 142 -43.10 5.16 -5.78
N LEU A 143 -41.94 5.66 -6.21
CA LEU A 143 -41.86 6.44 -7.44
C LEU A 143 -42.07 5.60 -8.70
N SER A 144 -41.71 4.32 -8.69
CA SER A 144 -41.99 3.41 -9.80
C SER A 144 -43.50 3.30 -10.07
N VAL A 145 -44.32 3.26 -9.01
CA VAL A 145 -45.79 3.26 -9.16
C VAL A 145 -46.29 4.60 -9.70
N PHE A 146 -45.71 5.73 -9.30
CA PHE A 146 -46.11 7.04 -9.83
C PHE A 146 -45.77 7.18 -11.33
N PHE A 147 -44.54 6.86 -11.74
CA PHE A 147 -44.07 7.00 -13.12
C PHE A 147 -44.55 5.89 -14.07
N GLY A 148 -44.87 4.71 -13.54
CA GLY A 148 -45.33 3.56 -14.32
C GLY A 148 -46.82 3.56 -14.67
N ARG A 149 -47.63 4.45 -14.08
CA ARG A 149 -49.09 4.53 -14.32
C ARG A 149 -49.43 4.94 -15.74
N GLY A 150 -50.33 4.17 -16.38
CA GLY A 150 -50.81 4.47 -17.74
C GLY A 150 -49.70 4.36 -18.78
N ARG A 151 -48.68 3.54 -18.52
CA ARG A 151 -47.49 3.36 -19.36
C ARG A 151 -47.30 1.91 -19.80
N GLY A 152 -48.30 1.03 -19.68
CA GLY A 152 -48.24 -0.42 -19.94
C GLY A 152 -47.21 -0.88 -20.98
N GLU A 153 -47.27 -0.35 -22.21
CA GLU A 153 -46.33 -0.65 -23.29
C GLU A 153 -44.87 -0.22 -22.95
N ARG A 154 -44.69 1.00 -22.46
CA ARG A 154 -43.41 1.65 -22.13
C ARG A 154 -42.92 1.47 -20.68
N LEU A 155 -43.51 0.50 -19.96
CA LEU A 155 -43.31 0.34 -18.53
C LEU A 155 -41.85 0.04 -18.15
N GLY A 156 -41.19 -0.86 -18.88
CA GLY A 156 -39.81 -1.25 -18.60
C GLY A 156 -38.84 -0.10 -18.88
N GLY A 157 -39.09 0.68 -19.93
CA GLY A 157 -38.30 1.84 -20.32
C GLY A 157 -38.39 2.99 -19.32
N GLU A 158 -39.59 3.26 -18.79
CA GLU A 158 -39.78 4.30 -17.77
C GLU A 158 -39.15 3.91 -16.42
N ILE A 159 -39.32 2.67 -15.97
CA ILE A 159 -38.71 2.18 -14.71
C ILE A 159 -37.19 2.07 -14.85
N GLY A 160 -36.69 1.60 -15.98
CA GLY A 160 -35.25 1.54 -16.25
C GLY A 160 -34.61 2.93 -16.31
N ARG A 161 -35.32 3.94 -16.82
CA ARG A 161 -34.90 5.35 -16.75
C ARG A 161 -34.87 5.87 -15.31
N LEU A 162 -35.87 5.53 -14.51
CA LEU A 162 -35.94 5.92 -13.10
C LEU A 162 -34.76 5.31 -12.32
N TYR A 163 -34.45 4.03 -12.56
CA TYR A 163 -33.27 3.35 -12.00
C TYR A 163 -31.98 4.03 -12.43
N ALA A 164 -31.81 4.30 -13.72
CA ALA A 164 -30.62 4.98 -14.22
C ALA A 164 -30.39 6.37 -13.57
N ILE A 165 -31.44 7.15 -13.33
CA ILE A 165 -31.33 8.49 -12.72
C ILE A 165 -30.90 8.41 -11.26
N ASN A 166 -31.49 7.50 -10.47
CA ASN A 166 -31.11 7.31 -9.07
C ASN A 166 -29.69 6.76 -8.95
N THR A 167 -29.36 5.77 -9.76
CA THR A 167 -28.03 5.14 -9.79
C THR A 167 -26.97 6.15 -10.26
N LEU A 168 -27.27 7.03 -11.22
CA LEU A 168 -26.38 8.14 -11.58
C LEU A 168 -26.22 9.14 -10.41
N GLY A 169 -27.30 9.43 -9.68
CA GLY A 169 -27.24 10.20 -8.44
C GLY A 169 -26.31 9.56 -7.42
N ALA A 170 -26.43 8.26 -7.20
CA ALA A 170 -25.55 7.48 -6.33
C ALA A 170 -24.07 7.57 -6.74
N ALA A 171 -23.76 7.48 -8.04
CA ALA A 171 -22.40 7.67 -8.56
C ALA A 171 -21.86 9.08 -8.26
N LEU A 172 -22.68 10.11 -8.43
CA LEU A 172 -22.33 11.49 -8.08
C LEU A 172 -22.16 11.66 -6.55
N GLY A 173 -22.96 10.97 -5.74
CA GLY A 173 -22.80 10.91 -4.29
C GLY A 173 -21.47 10.31 -3.86
N SER A 174 -21.12 9.15 -4.43
CA SER A 174 -19.82 8.50 -4.24
C SER A 174 -18.66 9.44 -4.61
N PHE A 175 -18.68 10.00 -5.82
CA PHE A 175 -17.64 10.92 -6.28
C PHE A 175 -17.52 12.17 -5.39
N SER A 176 -18.64 12.85 -5.12
CA SER A 176 -18.64 14.07 -4.33
C SER A 176 -18.21 13.84 -2.88
N SER A 177 -18.51 12.67 -2.30
CA SER A 177 -18.08 12.32 -0.94
C SER A 177 -16.55 12.34 -0.79
N GLY A 178 -15.84 11.65 -1.69
CA GLY A 178 -14.39 11.46 -1.62
C GLY A 178 -13.57 12.61 -2.21
N PHE A 179 -14.10 13.32 -3.21
CA PHE A 179 -13.33 14.37 -3.91
C PHE A 179 -13.65 15.80 -3.45
N LEU A 180 -14.86 16.05 -2.92
CA LEU A 180 -15.35 17.42 -2.69
C LEU A 180 -15.81 17.67 -1.25
N LEU A 181 -16.78 16.90 -0.77
CA LEU A 181 -17.54 17.23 0.44
C LEU A 181 -16.76 16.94 1.73
N ILE A 182 -16.26 15.71 1.93
CA ILE A 182 -15.52 15.37 3.15
C ILE A 182 -14.22 16.20 3.28
N PRO A 183 -13.38 16.34 2.23
CA PRO A 183 -12.18 17.17 2.32
C PRO A 183 -12.45 18.64 2.64
N ALA A 184 -13.53 19.22 2.09
CA ALA A 184 -13.82 20.65 2.24
C ALA A 184 -14.64 20.98 3.51
N LEU A 185 -15.59 20.13 3.86
CA LEU A 185 -16.60 20.40 4.90
C LEU A 185 -16.45 19.54 6.14
N GLY A 186 -15.73 18.42 6.08
CA GLY A 186 -15.72 17.41 7.16
C GLY A 186 -16.96 16.53 7.15
N LEU A 187 -17.04 15.55 8.06
CA LEU A 187 -18.11 14.56 8.12
C LEU A 187 -19.45 15.20 8.54
N HIS A 188 -19.47 15.98 9.61
CA HIS A 188 -20.70 16.53 10.18
C HIS A 188 -21.40 17.50 9.23
N ARG A 189 -20.65 18.43 8.61
CA ARG A 189 -21.24 19.41 7.69
C ARG A 189 -21.67 18.76 6.37
N SER A 190 -20.94 17.74 5.90
CA SER A 190 -21.37 16.93 4.75
C SER A 190 -22.68 16.19 5.04
N GLN A 191 -22.83 15.63 6.24
CA GLN A 191 -24.08 14.99 6.68
C GLN A 191 -25.23 16.00 6.81
N ALA A 192 -24.97 17.17 7.41
CA ALA A 192 -25.96 18.24 7.51
C ALA A 192 -26.43 18.72 6.12
N LEU A 193 -25.51 18.82 5.15
CA LEU A 193 -25.84 19.14 3.76
C LEU A 193 -26.73 18.07 3.12
N ALA A 194 -26.38 16.79 3.26
CA ALA A 194 -27.22 15.69 2.75
C ALA A 194 -28.62 15.73 3.37
N SER A 195 -28.73 15.98 4.68
CA SER A 195 -30.01 16.12 5.39
C SER A 195 -30.83 17.31 4.89
N ALA A 196 -30.21 18.45 4.65
CA ALA A 196 -30.86 19.61 4.06
C ALA A 196 -31.37 19.29 2.63
N ILE A 197 -30.60 18.57 1.82
CA ILE A 197 -31.01 18.15 0.47
C ILE A 197 -32.24 17.23 0.52
N ASN A 198 -32.27 16.22 1.39
CA ASN A 198 -33.45 15.36 1.52
C ASN A 198 -34.69 16.13 2.01
N ILE A 199 -34.54 17.07 2.95
CA ILE A 199 -35.66 17.92 3.39
C ILE A 199 -36.16 18.79 2.22
N CYS A 200 -35.27 19.38 1.42
CA CYS A 200 -35.64 20.11 0.21
C CYS A 200 -36.37 19.22 -0.81
N VAL A 201 -35.88 18.00 -1.04
CA VAL A 201 -36.54 17.00 -1.89
C VAL A 201 -37.94 16.67 -1.38
N ALA A 202 -38.11 16.50 -0.07
CA ALA A 202 -39.40 16.27 0.57
C ALA A 202 -40.37 17.44 0.35
N LEU A 203 -39.90 18.68 0.50
CA LEU A 203 -40.70 19.89 0.26
C LEU A 203 -41.14 19.99 -1.21
N ILE A 204 -40.24 19.75 -2.16
CA ILE A 204 -40.56 19.74 -3.59
C ILE A 204 -41.62 18.66 -3.89
N ALA A 205 -41.42 17.44 -3.39
CA ALA A 205 -42.37 16.35 -3.56
C ALA A 205 -43.75 16.68 -2.97
N PHE A 206 -43.81 17.36 -1.82
CA PHE A 206 -45.06 17.78 -1.19
C PHE A 206 -45.78 18.86 -2.00
N VAL A 207 -45.05 19.84 -2.55
CA VAL A 207 -45.60 20.84 -3.48
C VAL A 207 -46.13 20.16 -4.74
N CYS A 208 -45.38 19.24 -5.33
CA CYS A 208 -45.84 18.45 -6.48
C CYS A 208 -47.10 17.65 -6.16
N ALA A 209 -47.20 17.05 -4.97
CA ALA A 209 -48.38 16.30 -4.53
C ALA A 209 -49.63 17.18 -4.40
N ARG A 210 -49.48 18.46 -4.01
CA ARG A 210 -50.59 19.43 -3.96
C ARG A 210 -51.04 19.85 -5.37
N VAL A 211 -50.12 20.03 -6.30
CA VAL A 211 -50.42 20.43 -7.69
C VAL A 211 -51.14 19.31 -8.45
N VAL A 212 -50.67 18.06 -8.31
CA VAL A 212 -51.27 16.87 -8.93
C VAL A 212 -52.71 16.61 -8.44
N SER A 213 -53.04 17.05 -7.22
CA SER A 213 -54.37 16.87 -6.62
C SER A 213 -55.50 17.64 -7.32
N ALA A 214 -55.20 18.66 -8.15
CA ALA A 214 -56.20 19.56 -8.71
C ALA A 214 -56.54 19.29 -10.19
N GLU A 215 -55.62 18.72 -10.98
CA GLU A 215 -55.80 18.52 -12.44
C GLU A 215 -56.11 17.06 -12.81
N ASP A 216 -55.69 16.06 -12.01
CA ASP A 216 -55.68 14.65 -12.43
C ASP A 216 -56.88 13.78 -11.99
N HIS A 217 -57.73 14.22 -11.04
CA HIS A 217 -58.88 13.41 -10.61
C HIS A 217 -59.88 13.14 -11.76
N ALA A 218 -59.97 14.04 -12.75
CA ALA A 218 -60.84 13.89 -13.91
C ALA A 218 -60.23 13.03 -15.04
N GLU A 219 -58.92 13.12 -15.31
CA GLU A 219 -58.25 12.33 -16.36
C GLU A 219 -57.95 10.88 -15.91
N ILE A 220 -57.60 10.65 -14.64
CA ILE A 220 -57.26 9.31 -14.12
C ILE A 220 -58.47 8.38 -14.10
N SER A 221 -59.64 8.92 -13.74
CA SER A 221 -60.89 8.15 -13.76
C SER A 221 -61.28 7.72 -15.19
N HIS A 222 -60.91 8.51 -16.21
CA HIS A 222 -61.16 8.19 -17.62
C HIS A 222 -60.10 7.26 -18.24
N ALA A 223 -58.83 7.33 -17.82
CA ALA A 223 -57.76 6.46 -18.32
C ALA A 223 -57.81 5.04 -17.72
N ALA A 224 -58.15 4.92 -16.44
CA ALA A 224 -58.33 3.63 -15.75
C ALA A 224 -59.46 2.77 -16.34
N ALA A 225 -60.51 3.42 -16.88
CA ALA A 225 -61.60 2.73 -17.58
C ALA A 225 -61.21 2.24 -18.99
N ARG A 226 -60.20 2.85 -19.64
CA ARG A 226 -59.75 2.47 -21.00
C ARG A 226 -58.66 1.39 -21.02
N HIS A 227 -57.92 1.20 -19.93
CA HIS A 227 -56.76 0.29 -19.85
C HIS A 227 -56.95 -0.87 -18.87
N ALA A 228 -58.19 -1.25 -18.55
CA ALA A 228 -58.52 -2.47 -17.81
C ALA A 228 -58.27 -3.76 -18.62
N GLY A 229 -57.34 -3.73 -19.59
CA GLY A 229 -56.88 -4.90 -20.33
C GLY A 229 -55.68 -5.52 -19.63
N MET A 230 -55.67 -6.85 -19.48
CA MET A 230 -54.49 -7.60 -19.06
C MET A 230 -53.29 -7.21 -19.93
N LEU A 231 -52.12 -6.98 -19.32
CA LEU A 231 -50.87 -6.90 -20.08
C LEU A 231 -50.67 -8.26 -20.80
N PRO A 232 -50.14 -8.29 -22.04
CA PRO A 232 -50.02 -9.51 -22.83
C PRO A 232 -49.39 -10.66 -22.02
N ASP A 233 -49.98 -11.85 -22.13
CA ASP A 233 -49.65 -13.03 -21.33
C ASP A 233 -48.13 -13.29 -21.25
N GLY A 234 -47.56 -12.97 -20.09
CA GLY A 234 -46.15 -13.14 -19.78
C GLY A 234 -45.78 -14.56 -19.33
N THR A 235 -46.50 -15.60 -19.75
CA THR A 235 -46.21 -16.96 -19.28
C THR A 235 -45.16 -17.66 -20.14
N LEU A 236 -44.03 -18.01 -19.52
CA LEU A 236 -43.45 -19.33 -19.72
C LEU A 236 -44.56 -20.38 -19.51
N PRO A 237 -44.68 -21.42 -20.36
CA PRO A 237 -45.72 -22.43 -20.20
C PRO A 237 -45.73 -23.00 -18.77
N SER A 238 -46.94 -23.14 -18.23
CA SER A 238 -47.33 -23.38 -16.84
C SER A 238 -46.92 -24.74 -16.23
N ARG A 239 -45.69 -25.22 -16.44
CA ARG A 239 -45.26 -26.54 -15.93
C ARG A 239 -44.05 -26.56 -14.99
N SER A 240 -43.49 -25.43 -14.55
CA SER A 240 -42.37 -25.41 -13.57
C SER A 240 -42.36 -24.13 -12.70
N PRO A 241 -41.95 -24.19 -11.41
CA PRO A 241 -41.78 -22.99 -10.57
C PRO A 241 -40.83 -21.98 -11.23
N SER A 242 -41.15 -20.68 -11.12
CA SER A 242 -40.34 -19.63 -11.75
C SER A 242 -38.95 -19.55 -11.11
N LEU A 243 -37.88 -19.82 -11.87
CA LEU A 243 -36.50 -19.65 -11.40
C LEU A 243 -36.06 -18.19 -11.32
N LEU A 244 -36.93 -17.24 -11.71
CA LEU A 244 -36.60 -15.82 -11.78
C LEU A 244 -36.13 -15.21 -10.44
N PRO A 245 -36.70 -15.53 -9.26
CA PRO A 245 -36.18 -15.04 -8.00
C PRO A 245 -34.75 -15.51 -7.70
N LEU A 246 -34.41 -16.76 -8.06
CA LEU A 246 -33.05 -17.28 -7.94
C LEU A 246 -32.09 -16.54 -8.87
N VAL A 247 -32.50 -16.28 -10.11
CA VAL A 247 -31.72 -15.48 -11.07
C VAL A 247 -31.43 -14.08 -10.52
N VAL A 248 -32.44 -13.43 -9.94
CA VAL A 248 -32.30 -12.10 -9.33
C VAL A 248 -31.38 -12.14 -8.11
N LEU A 249 -31.51 -13.16 -7.25
CA LEU A 249 -30.62 -13.36 -6.09
C LEU A 249 -29.17 -13.53 -6.54
N LEU A 250 -28.91 -14.42 -7.50
CA LEU A 250 -27.57 -14.70 -8.01
C LEU A 250 -26.99 -13.51 -8.78
N SER A 251 -27.82 -12.72 -9.46
CA SER A 251 -27.39 -11.48 -10.12
C SER A 251 -26.89 -10.44 -9.13
N GLY A 252 -27.63 -10.21 -8.04
CA GLY A 252 -27.17 -9.35 -6.95
C GLY A 252 -25.88 -9.87 -6.32
N PHE A 253 -25.80 -11.18 -6.10
CA PHE A 253 -24.59 -11.84 -5.59
C PHE A 253 -23.38 -11.61 -6.48
N THR A 254 -23.49 -11.86 -7.79
CA THR A 254 -22.35 -11.69 -8.71
C THR A 254 -21.96 -10.23 -8.91
N ALA A 255 -22.92 -9.29 -8.86
CA ALA A 255 -22.63 -7.86 -8.93
C ALA A 255 -21.70 -7.40 -7.79
N LEU A 256 -22.05 -7.71 -6.54
CA LEU A 256 -21.23 -7.31 -5.38
C LEU A 256 -19.97 -8.16 -5.22
N LEU A 257 -19.98 -9.42 -5.68
CA LEU A 257 -18.77 -10.23 -5.77
C LEU A 257 -17.74 -9.53 -6.67
N TYR A 258 -18.14 -9.07 -7.85
CA TYR A 258 -17.23 -8.36 -8.75
C TYR A 258 -16.81 -7.01 -8.18
N GLU A 259 -17.71 -6.25 -7.56
CA GLU A 259 -17.36 -4.98 -6.92
C GLU A 259 -16.26 -5.16 -5.87
N VAL A 260 -16.40 -6.15 -4.98
CA VAL A 260 -15.40 -6.46 -3.94
C VAL A 260 -14.08 -6.96 -4.56
N ALA A 261 -14.16 -7.87 -5.54
CA ALA A 261 -12.97 -8.40 -6.20
C ALA A 261 -12.21 -7.32 -7.00
N TYR A 262 -12.92 -6.42 -7.69
CA TYR A 262 -12.33 -5.29 -8.41
C TYR A 262 -11.74 -4.26 -7.44
N THR A 263 -12.41 -3.96 -6.32
CA THR A 263 -11.85 -3.12 -5.27
C THR A 263 -10.50 -3.65 -4.79
N ARG A 264 -10.44 -4.98 -4.59
CA ARG A 264 -9.23 -5.63 -4.08
C ARG A 264 -8.07 -5.56 -5.06
N ILE A 265 -8.29 -5.93 -6.32
CA ILE A 265 -7.21 -5.90 -7.32
C ILE A 265 -6.81 -4.45 -7.63
N LEU A 266 -7.75 -3.50 -7.72
CA LEU A 266 -7.42 -2.10 -8.00
C LEU A 266 -6.64 -1.44 -6.87
N ALA A 267 -6.83 -1.86 -5.61
CA ALA A 267 -5.99 -1.39 -4.49
C ALA A 267 -4.52 -1.78 -4.67
N LEU A 268 -4.22 -2.98 -5.21
CA LEU A 268 -2.85 -3.40 -5.56
C LEU A 268 -2.28 -2.64 -6.76
N LEU A 269 -3.16 -2.21 -7.67
CA LEU A 269 -2.77 -1.56 -8.92
C LEU A 269 -2.59 -0.05 -8.80
N LEU A 270 -3.40 0.63 -8.00
CA LEU A 270 -3.43 2.09 -7.88
C LEU A 270 -3.03 2.59 -6.49
N GLY A 271 -2.86 1.67 -5.54
CA GLY A 271 -2.68 1.95 -4.13
C GLY A 271 -4.02 1.99 -3.36
N PRO A 272 -4.03 1.56 -2.09
CA PRO A 272 -5.22 1.52 -1.23
C PRO A 272 -5.64 2.91 -0.73
N THR A 273 -5.97 3.82 -1.66
CA THR A 273 -6.36 5.21 -1.37
C THR A 273 -7.87 5.43 -1.43
N VAL A 274 -8.37 6.44 -0.72
CA VAL A 274 -9.79 6.84 -0.77
C VAL A 274 -10.25 7.29 -2.16
N TYR A 275 -9.34 7.86 -2.95
CA TYR A 275 -9.63 8.30 -4.32
C TYR A 275 -9.78 7.11 -5.27
N ALA A 276 -8.89 6.11 -5.17
CA ALA A 276 -9.00 4.89 -5.96
C ALA A 276 -10.33 4.15 -5.69
N PHE A 277 -10.71 4.03 -4.41
CA PHE A 277 -12.00 3.47 -4.01
C PHE A 277 -13.20 4.26 -4.57
N SER A 278 -13.22 5.59 -4.35
CA SER A 278 -14.31 6.46 -4.80
C SER A 278 -14.46 6.45 -6.33
N LEU A 279 -13.35 6.38 -7.05
CA LEU A 279 -13.31 6.35 -8.50
C LEU A 279 -13.81 5.02 -9.06
N MET A 280 -13.36 3.90 -8.48
CA MET A 280 -13.86 2.56 -8.83
C MET A 280 -15.38 2.49 -8.66
N LEU A 281 -15.89 2.87 -7.48
CA LEU A 281 -17.32 2.84 -7.17
C LEU A 281 -18.12 3.75 -8.10
N THR A 282 -17.61 4.95 -8.40
CA THR A 282 -18.25 5.89 -9.32
C THR A 282 -18.36 5.31 -10.73
N VAL A 283 -17.28 4.73 -11.26
CA VAL A 283 -17.28 4.10 -12.59
C VAL A 283 -18.22 2.90 -12.62
N PHE A 284 -18.18 2.06 -11.58
CA PHE A 284 -19.01 0.86 -11.48
C PHE A 284 -20.50 1.20 -11.49
N ILE A 285 -20.93 2.12 -10.63
CA ILE A 285 -22.31 2.58 -10.53
C ILE A 285 -22.74 3.34 -11.81
N SER A 286 -21.85 4.14 -12.40
CA SER A 286 -22.13 4.83 -13.67
C SER A 286 -22.39 3.85 -14.81
N GLY A 287 -21.64 2.75 -14.86
CA GLY A 287 -21.87 1.67 -15.82
C GLY A 287 -23.24 1.02 -15.62
N LEU A 288 -23.64 0.72 -14.38
CA LEU A 288 -24.98 0.19 -14.09
C LEU A 288 -26.09 1.14 -14.59
N ALA A 289 -25.94 2.45 -14.34
CA ALA A 289 -26.88 3.47 -14.78
C ALA A 289 -26.97 3.55 -16.31
N LEU A 290 -25.82 3.56 -16.99
CA LEU A 290 -25.73 3.62 -18.44
C LEU A 290 -26.33 2.37 -19.10
N GLY A 291 -26.01 1.19 -18.57
CA GLY A 291 -26.56 -0.10 -19.01
C GLY A 291 -28.08 -0.14 -18.96
N SER A 292 -28.65 0.24 -17.81
CA SER A 292 -30.12 0.32 -17.63
C SER A 292 -30.74 1.30 -18.63
N ARG A 293 -30.14 2.48 -18.83
CA ARG A 293 -30.67 3.52 -19.73
C ARG A 293 -30.63 3.13 -21.21
N LEU A 294 -29.61 2.42 -21.66
CA LEU A 294 -29.42 2.05 -23.07
C LEU A 294 -30.35 0.94 -23.53
N LEU A 295 -30.63 -0.05 -22.66
CA LEU A 295 -31.47 -1.20 -22.99
C LEU A 295 -32.93 -1.06 -22.58
N ALA A 296 -33.27 -0.12 -21.67
CA ALA A 296 -34.63 0.23 -21.29
C ALA A 296 -35.63 0.40 -22.48
N PRO A 297 -35.33 1.19 -23.53
CA PRO A 297 -36.27 1.34 -24.65
C PRO A 297 -36.39 0.09 -25.53
N ARG A 298 -35.36 -0.76 -25.54
CA ARG A 298 -35.35 -2.00 -26.34
C ARG A 298 -36.09 -3.13 -25.63
N SER A 299 -36.02 -3.19 -24.29
CA SER A 299 -36.79 -4.18 -23.52
C SER A 299 -38.29 -4.02 -23.71
N ASP A 300 -38.80 -2.80 -23.84
CA ASP A 300 -40.21 -2.56 -24.15
C ASP A 300 -40.57 -3.10 -25.54
N ARG A 301 -39.81 -2.68 -26.57
CA ARG A 301 -40.01 -3.14 -27.96
C ARG A 301 -39.95 -4.66 -28.12
N TRP A 302 -39.13 -5.34 -27.32
CA TRP A 302 -39.03 -6.80 -27.36
C TRP A 302 -40.18 -7.47 -26.61
N GLY A 303 -40.59 -6.92 -25.46
CA GLY A 303 -41.69 -7.45 -24.67
C GLY A 303 -43.07 -7.28 -25.31
N GLU A 304 -43.26 -6.29 -26.18
CA GLU A 304 -44.53 -6.02 -26.87
C GLU A 304 -44.89 -7.01 -27.98
N ARG A 305 -43.95 -7.89 -28.38
CA ARG A 305 -44.19 -8.87 -29.45
C ARG A 305 -44.86 -10.12 -28.90
N ALA A 306 -45.55 -10.88 -29.76
CA ALA A 306 -46.22 -12.12 -29.38
C ALA A 306 -45.27 -13.18 -28.76
N ASP A 307 -43.98 -13.17 -29.14
CA ASP A 307 -42.93 -14.01 -28.57
C ASP A 307 -42.07 -13.28 -27.52
N GLY A 308 -42.58 -12.17 -26.98
CA GLY A 308 -41.86 -11.23 -26.13
C GLY A 308 -41.20 -11.83 -24.89
N PRO A 309 -41.90 -12.65 -24.07
CA PRO A 309 -41.30 -13.27 -22.89
C PRO A 309 -40.13 -14.21 -23.20
N ALA A 310 -40.26 -15.00 -24.28
CA ALA A 310 -39.20 -15.90 -24.74
C ALA A 310 -37.99 -15.10 -25.26
N ARG A 311 -38.23 -14.02 -26.02
CA ARG A 311 -37.16 -13.13 -26.49
C ARG A 311 -36.47 -12.39 -25.35
N LEU A 312 -37.21 -11.86 -24.38
CA LEU A 312 -36.65 -11.21 -23.20
C LEU A 312 -35.79 -12.18 -22.38
N THR A 313 -36.25 -13.42 -22.21
CA THR A 313 -35.50 -14.47 -21.52
C THR A 313 -34.22 -14.83 -22.28
N ALA A 314 -34.28 -14.96 -23.61
CA ALA A 314 -33.10 -15.20 -24.45
C ALA A 314 -32.08 -14.05 -24.39
N TRP A 315 -32.54 -12.80 -24.47
CA TRP A 315 -31.67 -11.63 -24.33
C TRP A 315 -31.06 -11.52 -22.94
N LEU A 316 -31.84 -11.77 -21.88
CA LEU A 316 -31.36 -11.78 -20.51
C LEU A 316 -30.28 -12.87 -20.33
N ALA A 317 -30.50 -14.06 -20.87
CA ALA A 317 -29.50 -15.13 -20.86
C ALA A 317 -28.20 -14.73 -21.58
N SER A 318 -28.32 -14.13 -22.77
CA SER A 318 -27.18 -13.61 -23.52
C SER A 318 -26.43 -12.53 -22.74
N LEU A 319 -27.12 -11.64 -22.03
CA LEU A 319 -26.47 -10.62 -21.19
C LEU A 319 -25.64 -11.23 -20.07
N TYR A 320 -26.12 -12.28 -19.38
CA TYR A 320 -25.32 -12.94 -18.34
C TYR A 320 -24.11 -13.69 -18.89
N VAL A 321 -24.24 -14.36 -20.04
CA VAL A 321 -23.09 -15.00 -20.70
C VAL A 321 -22.08 -13.94 -21.15
N LEU A 322 -22.53 -12.86 -21.79
CA LEU A 322 -21.67 -11.75 -22.20
C LEU A 322 -21.03 -11.04 -21.01
N LEU A 323 -21.74 -10.90 -19.89
CA LEU A 323 -21.19 -10.36 -18.65
C LEU A 323 -20.02 -11.22 -18.17
N GLY A 324 -20.21 -12.53 -18.05
CA GLY A 324 -19.14 -13.47 -17.68
C GLY A 324 -17.93 -13.40 -18.64
N LEU A 325 -18.17 -13.41 -19.95
CA LEU A 325 -17.12 -13.29 -20.96
C LEU A 325 -16.39 -11.94 -20.90
N SER A 326 -17.12 -10.84 -20.66
CA SER A 326 -16.52 -9.52 -20.54
C SER A 326 -15.60 -9.42 -19.33
N VAL A 327 -15.97 -10.00 -18.19
CA VAL A 327 -15.12 -10.08 -17.01
C VAL A 327 -13.91 -10.99 -17.28
N ALA A 328 -14.10 -12.15 -17.91
CA ALA A 328 -13.00 -13.03 -18.29
C ALA A 328 -11.98 -12.31 -19.19
N ALA A 329 -12.43 -11.48 -20.13
CA ALA A 329 -11.58 -10.68 -21.00
C ALA A 329 -10.75 -9.62 -20.23
N THR A 330 -11.19 -9.18 -19.05
CA THR A 330 -10.42 -8.27 -18.21
C THR A 330 -9.24 -8.94 -17.48
N LEU A 331 -9.27 -10.26 -17.26
CA LEU A 331 -8.29 -10.94 -16.40
C LEU A 331 -6.84 -10.88 -16.94
N PRO A 332 -6.56 -11.09 -18.24
CA PRO A 332 -5.21 -10.93 -18.77
C PRO A 332 -4.73 -9.48 -18.74
N ILE A 333 -5.66 -8.53 -18.89
CA ILE A 333 -5.36 -7.09 -18.85
C ILE A 333 -4.91 -6.72 -17.44
N LEU A 334 -5.66 -7.17 -16.42
CA LEU A 334 -5.32 -6.97 -15.00
C LEU A 334 -3.91 -7.48 -14.66
N ASN A 335 -3.51 -8.62 -15.22
CA ASN A 335 -2.17 -9.20 -14.99
C ASN A 335 -1.02 -8.34 -15.55
N ARG A 336 -1.28 -7.49 -16.54
CA ARG A 336 -0.30 -6.59 -17.18
C ARG A 336 -0.42 -5.14 -16.73
N LEU A 337 -1.54 -4.77 -16.12
CA LEU A 337 -1.83 -3.40 -15.72
C LEU A 337 -0.80 -2.76 -14.78
N PRO A 338 -0.12 -3.47 -13.85
CA PRO A 338 0.92 -2.86 -13.02
C PRO A 338 2.03 -2.16 -13.83
N LEU A 339 2.38 -2.69 -15.01
CA LEU A 339 3.41 -2.12 -15.87
C LEU A 339 2.94 -0.80 -16.49
N LEU A 340 1.69 -0.76 -16.98
CA LEU A 340 1.09 0.46 -17.51
C LEU A 340 0.94 1.53 -16.41
N VAL A 341 0.56 1.13 -15.19
CA VAL A 341 0.51 2.07 -14.06
C VAL A 341 1.89 2.63 -13.75
N SER A 342 2.93 1.79 -13.77
CA SER A 342 4.31 2.23 -13.59
C SER A 342 4.68 3.32 -14.61
N GLU A 343 4.37 3.11 -15.90
CA GLU A 343 4.62 4.10 -16.97
C GLU A 343 3.85 5.41 -16.74
N ILE A 344 2.56 5.32 -16.41
CA ILE A 344 1.71 6.49 -16.14
C ILE A 344 2.23 7.28 -14.94
N VAL A 345 2.60 6.59 -13.86
CA VAL A 345 3.10 7.22 -12.63
C VAL A 345 4.46 7.87 -12.88
N GLN A 346 5.39 7.21 -13.58
CA GLN A 346 6.69 7.80 -13.93
C GLN A 346 6.53 9.08 -14.77
N ALA A 347 5.58 9.09 -15.72
CA ALA A 347 5.37 10.22 -16.60
C ALA A 347 4.59 11.40 -15.96
N HIS A 348 3.79 11.15 -14.92
CA HIS A 348 2.79 12.11 -14.43
C HIS A 348 2.67 12.24 -12.90
N ALA A 349 3.62 11.68 -12.14
CA ALA A 349 3.65 11.77 -10.67
C ALA A 349 3.67 13.23 -10.14
N ASP A 350 4.14 14.18 -10.94
CA ASP A 350 4.21 15.61 -10.63
C ASP A 350 2.87 16.35 -10.81
N HIS A 351 1.93 15.79 -11.60
CA HIS A 351 0.64 16.41 -11.92
C HIS A 351 -0.54 15.55 -11.46
N TYR A 352 -0.91 15.66 -10.17
CA TYR A 352 -1.96 14.86 -9.54
C TYR A 352 -3.28 14.80 -10.34
N ALA A 353 -3.80 15.94 -10.80
CA ALA A 353 -5.08 15.96 -11.54
C ALA A 353 -5.02 15.16 -12.86
N ARG A 354 -3.88 15.22 -13.56
CA ARG A 354 -3.66 14.47 -14.80
C ARG A 354 -3.50 12.98 -14.51
N LEU A 355 -2.74 12.63 -13.47
CA LEU A 355 -2.58 11.27 -13.00
C LEU A 355 -3.94 10.63 -12.68
N GLN A 356 -4.79 11.34 -11.92
CA GLN A 356 -6.13 10.84 -11.58
C GLN A 356 -7.05 10.71 -12.79
N LEU A 357 -6.96 11.61 -13.77
CA LEU A 357 -7.72 11.49 -15.02
C LEU A 357 -7.30 10.25 -15.82
N LEU A 358 -6.00 9.97 -15.93
CA LEU A 358 -5.48 8.80 -16.63
C LEU A 358 -5.89 7.50 -15.94
N GLN A 359 -5.78 7.45 -14.61
CA GLN A 359 -6.27 6.32 -13.82
C GLN A 359 -7.79 6.14 -13.97
N ALA A 360 -8.56 7.22 -13.99
CA ALA A 360 -10.01 7.18 -14.23
C ALA A 360 -10.36 6.60 -15.60
N MET A 361 -9.67 7.01 -16.65
CA MET A 361 -9.87 6.47 -18.00
C MET A 361 -9.51 4.99 -18.07
N MET A 362 -8.43 4.58 -17.41
CA MET A 362 -8.00 3.18 -17.34
C MET A 362 -9.04 2.31 -16.61
N ILE A 363 -9.52 2.74 -15.43
CA ILE A 363 -10.56 2.03 -14.68
C ILE A 363 -11.87 2.00 -15.48
N ALA A 364 -12.23 3.09 -16.15
CA ALA A 364 -13.41 3.14 -17.01
C ALA A 364 -13.30 2.15 -18.17
N GLY A 365 -12.15 2.09 -18.86
CA GLY A 365 -11.92 1.11 -19.93
C GLY A 365 -12.04 -0.35 -19.47
N LEU A 366 -11.66 -0.62 -18.21
CA LEU A 366 -11.75 -1.95 -17.61
C LEU A 366 -13.19 -2.31 -17.20
N LEU A 367 -13.89 -1.40 -16.51
CA LEU A 367 -15.12 -1.74 -15.78
C LEU A 367 -16.39 -1.40 -16.54
N ILE A 368 -16.37 -0.44 -17.47
CA ILE A 368 -17.62 0.10 -18.04
C ILE A 368 -18.41 -0.97 -18.79
N VAL A 369 -17.76 -1.87 -19.53
CA VAL A 369 -18.46 -2.91 -20.31
C VAL A 369 -19.14 -3.94 -19.40
N PRO A 370 -18.44 -4.62 -18.47
CA PRO A 370 -19.10 -5.54 -17.52
C PRO A 370 -20.24 -4.86 -16.73
N THR A 371 -20.01 -3.65 -16.23
CA THR A 371 -20.99 -2.96 -15.38
C THR A 371 -22.20 -2.48 -16.18
N MET A 372 -22.03 -2.04 -17.42
CA MET A 372 -23.14 -1.78 -18.34
C MET A 372 -23.97 -3.02 -18.64
N LEU A 373 -23.33 -4.17 -18.88
CA LEU A 373 -24.03 -5.44 -19.11
C LEU A 373 -24.83 -5.87 -17.88
N SER A 374 -24.26 -5.69 -16.69
CA SER A 374 -24.95 -5.95 -15.42
C SER A 374 -26.17 -5.03 -15.24
N GLY A 375 -26.01 -3.71 -15.42
CA GLY A 375 -27.11 -2.75 -15.27
C GLY A 375 -28.23 -2.92 -16.29
N ALA A 376 -27.91 -3.42 -17.47
CA ALA A 376 -28.86 -3.73 -18.52
C ALA A 376 -29.85 -4.88 -18.18
N THR A 377 -29.52 -5.72 -17.21
CA THR A 377 -30.38 -6.85 -16.82
C THR A 377 -31.66 -6.38 -16.11
N PHE A 378 -31.60 -5.25 -15.39
CA PHE A 378 -32.68 -4.79 -14.52
C PHE A 378 -34.00 -4.46 -15.27
N PRO A 379 -34.01 -3.65 -16.35
CA PRO A 379 -35.25 -3.37 -17.10
C PRO A 379 -35.93 -4.64 -17.65
N MET A 380 -35.14 -5.66 -18.04
CA MET A 380 -35.67 -6.93 -18.54
C MET A 380 -36.33 -7.75 -17.43
N ILE A 381 -35.67 -7.85 -16.28
CA ILE A 381 -36.19 -8.55 -15.10
C ILE A 381 -37.50 -7.93 -14.65
N VAL A 382 -37.59 -6.59 -14.61
CA VAL A 382 -38.82 -5.89 -14.23
C VAL A 382 -39.94 -6.19 -15.22
N LYS A 383 -39.69 -6.12 -16.52
CA LYS A 383 -40.70 -6.42 -17.56
C LYS A 383 -41.17 -7.88 -17.50
N LEU A 384 -40.28 -8.83 -17.19
CA LEU A 384 -40.63 -10.25 -16.99
C LEU A 384 -41.39 -10.51 -15.67
N SER A 385 -41.27 -9.62 -14.69
CA SER A 385 -41.85 -9.80 -13.35
C SER A 385 -43.23 -9.17 -13.19
N VAL A 386 -43.53 -8.08 -13.90
CA VAL A 386 -44.78 -7.30 -13.73
C VAL A 386 -45.83 -7.76 -14.73
N ARG A 387 -46.95 -8.28 -14.24
CA ARG A 387 -48.10 -8.74 -15.05
C ARG A 387 -49.30 -7.79 -15.03
N GLU A 388 -49.41 -6.98 -13.99
CA GLU A 388 -50.52 -6.03 -13.82
C GLU A 388 -49.96 -4.70 -13.32
N GLU A 389 -50.42 -3.57 -13.87
CA GLU A 389 -50.00 -2.24 -13.39
C GLU A 389 -50.32 -2.04 -11.90
N ARG A 390 -51.42 -2.61 -11.39
CA ARG A 390 -51.81 -2.50 -9.98
C ARG A 390 -50.79 -3.14 -9.03
N THR A 391 -50.13 -4.21 -9.45
CA THR A 391 -49.15 -4.95 -8.63
C THR A 391 -47.72 -4.54 -8.92
N LEU A 392 -47.52 -3.47 -9.70
CA LEU A 392 -46.21 -2.97 -10.12
C LEU A 392 -45.26 -2.76 -8.94
N GLY A 393 -45.70 -2.02 -7.92
CA GLY A 393 -44.86 -1.71 -6.75
C GLY A 393 -44.45 -2.96 -5.97
N ARG A 394 -45.34 -3.95 -5.84
CA ARG A 394 -45.04 -5.23 -5.16
C ARG A 394 -43.97 -6.02 -5.91
N HIS A 395 -44.07 -6.11 -7.23
CA HIS A 395 -43.11 -6.87 -8.04
C HIS A 395 -41.76 -6.17 -8.11
N VAL A 396 -41.72 -4.87 -8.38
CA VAL A 396 -40.48 -4.07 -8.35
C VAL A 396 -39.81 -4.16 -6.97
N GLY A 397 -40.58 -3.99 -5.89
CA GLY A 397 -40.08 -4.11 -4.53
C GLY A 397 -39.51 -5.50 -4.20
N ARG A 398 -40.14 -6.58 -4.68
CA ARG A 398 -39.64 -7.96 -4.53
C ARG A 398 -38.34 -8.19 -5.32
N VAL A 399 -38.26 -7.70 -6.55
CA VAL A 399 -37.05 -7.82 -7.38
C VAL A 399 -35.88 -7.12 -6.70
N LEU A 400 -36.06 -5.87 -6.28
CA LEU A 400 -35.03 -5.11 -5.55
C LEU A 400 -34.63 -5.80 -4.25
N ALA A 401 -35.60 -6.20 -3.42
CA ALA A 401 -35.30 -6.87 -2.15
C ALA A 401 -34.50 -8.17 -2.34
N THR A 402 -34.87 -8.98 -3.34
CA THR A 402 -34.17 -10.24 -3.66
C THR A 402 -32.76 -9.97 -4.18
N ASN A 403 -32.61 -8.97 -5.07
CA ASN A 403 -31.32 -8.57 -5.61
C ASN A 403 -30.40 -8.06 -4.49
N THR A 404 -30.91 -7.19 -3.62
CA THR A 404 -30.14 -6.64 -2.50
C THR A 404 -29.78 -7.71 -1.47
N ALA A 405 -30.65 -8.69 -1.20
CA ALA A 405 -30.29 -9.83 -0.35
C ALA A 405 -29.16 -10.69 -0.97
N GLY A 406 -29.21 -10.87 -2.29
CA GLY A 406 -28.13 -11.49 -3.06
C GLY A 406 -26.83 -10.71 -2.96
N ALA A 407 -26.90 -9.39 -3.14
CA ALA A 407 -25.79 -8.45 -3.03
C ALA A 407 -25.12 -8.48 -1.65
N VAL A 408 -25.89 -8.46 -0.56
CA VAL A 408 -25.38 -8.61 0.81
C VAL A 408 -24.61 -9.92 0.95
N SER A 409 -25.22 -11.02 0.50
CA SER A 409 -24.58 -12.34 0.55
C SER A 409 -23.31 -12.38 -0.30
N GLY A 410 -23.32 -11.72 -1.47
CA GLY A 410 -22.18 -11.60 -2.39
C GLY A 410 -21.01 -10.83 -1.78
N ALA A 411 -21.27 -9.67 -1.16
CA ALA A 411 -20.24 -8.88 -0.50
C ALA A 411 -19.62 -9.63 0.69
N LEU A 412 -20.45 -10.20 1.56
CA LEU A 412 -20.01 -10.93 2.75
C LEU A 412 -19.25 -12.21 2.38
N LEU A 413 -19.82 -13.08 1.53
CA LEU A 413 -19.15 -14.33 1.19
C LEU A 413 -17.86 -14.08 0.39
N THR A 414 -17.83 -13.05 -0.46
CA THR A 414 -16.62 -12.69 -1.20
C THR A 414 -15.49 -12.23 -0.28
N GLY A 415 -15.77 -11.27 0.61
CA GLY A 415 -14.75 -10.68 1.49
C GLY A 415 -14.24 -11.61 2.59
N PHE A 416 -15.11 -12.47 3.15
CA PHE A 416 -14.73 -13.33 4.28
C PHE A 416 -14.33 -14.74 3.88
N LEU A 417 -14.92 -15.28 2.81
CA LEU A 417 -14.74 -16.68 2.44
C LEU A 417 -14.00 -16.84 1.12
N LEU A 418 -14.43 -16.17 0.05
CA LEU A 418 -13.85 -16.43 -1.27
C LEU A 418 -12.42 -15.89 -1.37
N ILE A 419 -12.20 -14.59 -1.17
CA ILE A 419 -10.86 -13.99 -1.33
C ILE A 419 -9.86 -14.64 -0.35
N PRO A 420 -10.13 -14.74 0.97
CA PRO A 420 -9.14 -15.27 1.91
C PRO A 420 -8.79 -16.75 1.70
N ASN A 421 -9.73 -17.58 1.19
CA ASN A 421 -9.52 -19.02 1.07
C ASN A 421 -9.13 -19.48 -0.35
N VAL A 422 -9.65 -18.83 -1.40
CA VAL A 422 -9.38 -19.22 -2.79
C VAL A 422 -8.63 -18.17 -3.60
N GLY A 423 -8.49 -16.95 -3.09
CA GLY A 423 -7.80 -15.83 -3.76
C GLY A 423 -8.70 -15.04 -4.72
N THR A 424 -8.25 -13.84 -5.07
CA THR A 424 -9.01 -12.89 -5.91
C THR A 424 -9.20 -13.41 -7.33
N GLU A 425 -8.17 -14.02 -7.95
CA GLU A 425 -8.28 -14.57 -9.31
C GLU A 425 -9.40 -15.62 -9.42
N ARG A 426 -9.42 -16.59 -8.49
CA ARG A 426 -10.42 -17.67 -8.48
C ARG A 426 -11.81 -17.13 -8.14
N THR A 427 -11.89 -16.09 -7.33
CA THR A 427 -13.15 -15.40 -7.03
C THR A 427 -13.79 -14.85 -8.30
N PHE A 428 -13.01 -14.23 -9.21
CA PHE A 428 -13.52 -13.81 -10.52
C PHE A 428 -14.08 -14.99 -11.33
N TRP A 429 -13.35 -16.11 -11.37
CA TRP A 429 -13.80 -17.31 -12.06
C TRP A 429 -15.09 -17.91 -11.50
N ILE A 430 -15.29 -17.86 -10.17
CA ILE A 430 -16.55 -18.24 -9.54
C ILE A 430 -17.69 -17.35 -10.05
N GLY A 431 -17.50 -16.03 -10.04
CA GLY A 431 -18.49 -15.09 -10.59
C GLY A 431 -18.80 -15.32 -12.08
N ILE A 432 -17.76 -15.54 -12.90
CA ILE A 432 -17.90 -15.82 -14.35
C ILE A 432 -18.72 -17.10 -14.56
N THR A 433 -18.41 -18.15 -13.79
CA THR A 433 -19.10 -19.44 -13.87
C THR A 433 -20.56 -19.31 -13.43
N LEU A 434 -20.84 -18.56 -12.37
CA LEU A 434 -22.20 -18.28 -11.91
C LEU A 434 -23.00 -17.54 -12.99
N ASN A 435 -22.45 -16.50 -13.60
CA ASN A 435 -23.13 -15.76 -14.67
C ASN A 435 -23.40 -16.63 -15.91
N ALA A 436 -22.44 -17.42 -16.35
CA ALA A 436 -22.66 -18.38 -17.43
C ALA A 436 -23.71 -19.45 -17.07
N GLY A 437 -23.73 -19.91 -15.81
CA GLY A 437 -24.73 -20.82 -15.27
C GLY A 437 -26.13 -20.22 -15.27
N ILE A 438 -26.28 -18.96 -14.86
CA ILE A 438 -27.55 -18.21 -14.96
C ILE A 438 -28.01 -18.16 -16.42
N GLY A 439 -27.11 -17.81 -17.34
CA GLY A 439 -27.40 -17.77 -18.78
C GLY A 439 -27.88 -19.13 -19.32
N LEU A 440 -27.17 -20.21 -18.99
CA LEU A 440 -27.55 -21.56 -19.39
C LEU A 440 -28.91 -21.97 -18.80
N LEU A 441 -29.15 -21.72 -17.51
CA LEU A 441 -30.43 -22.01 -16.85
C LEU A 441 -31.60 -21.31 -17.54
N LEU A 442 -31.44 -20.04 -17.91
CA LEU A 442 -32.46 -19.27 -18.63
C LEU A 442 -32.68 -19.80 -20.06
N LEU A 443 -31.62 -20.16 -20.78
CA LEU A 443 -31.74 -20.76 -22.12
C LEU A 443 -32.47 -22.10 -22.08
N LEU A 444 -32.20 -22.95 -21.08
CA LEU A 444 -32.85 -24.26 -20.95
C LEU A 444 -34.36 -24.18 -20.71
N GLN A 445 -34.87 -23.05 -20.22
CA GLN A 445 -36.31 -22.80 -20.08
C GLN A 445 -37.02 -22.50 -21.41
N LEU A 446 -36.28 -22.14 -22.46
CA LEU A 446 -36.86 -21.90 -23.78
C LEU A 446 -37.21 -23.23 -24.47
N SER A 447 -38.27 -23.23 -25.27
CA SER A 447 -38.63 -24.35 -26.14
C SER A 447 -37.58 -24.48 -27.25
N MET A 448 -36.64 -25.42 -27.08
CA MET A 448 -35.52 -25.64 -27.99
C MET A 448 -35.45 -27.10 -28.44
N ARG A 449 -34.88 -27.34 -29.64
CA ARG A 449 -34.60 -28.69 -30.16
C ARG A 449 -33.64 -29.42 -29.21
N TRP A 450 -33.87 -30.72 -28.97
CA TRP A 450 -33.08 -31.54 -28.05
C TRP A 450 -31.57 -31.49 -28.34
N GLY A 451 -31.17 -31.57 -29.61
CA GLY A 451 -29.76 -31.45 -30.01
C GLY A 451 -29.13 -30.10 -29.63
N LEU A 452 -29.83 -28.99 -29.84
CA LEU A 452 -29.35 -27.65 -29.45
C LEU A 452 -29.26 -27.50 -27.92
N ARG A 453 -30.19 -28.09 -27.17
CA ARG A 453 -30.13 -28.13 -25.70
C ARG A 453 -28.90 -28.88 -25.20
N LEU A 454 -28.59 -30.03 -25.78
CA LEU A 454 -27.36 -30.79 -25.48
C LEU A 454 -26.10 -30.01 -25.89
N SER A 455 -26.09 -29.39 -27.07
CA SER A 455 -24.96 -28.57 -27.53
C SER A 455 -24.70 -27.37 -26.61
N LEU A 456 -25.74 -26.67 -26.13
CA LEU A 456 -25.58 -25.57 -25.18
C LEU A 456 -25.17 -26.06 -23.78
N GLY A 457 -25.77 -27.17 -23.33
CA GLY A 457 -25.47 -27.79 -22.04
C GLY A 457 -24.04 -28.31 -21.91
N MET A 458 -23.42 -28.73 -23.02
CA MET A 458 -22.01 -29.12 -23.07
C MET A 458 -21.08 -27.98 -23.52
N GLY A 459 -21.54 -27.14 -24.44
CA GLY A 459 -20.73 -26.10 -25.07
C GLY A 459 -20.37 -24.94 -24.14
N ILE A 460 -21.28 -24.48 -23.28
CA ILE A 460 -20.99 -23.38 -22.33
C ILE A 460 -19.96 -23.82 -21.28
N PRO A 461 -20.12 -24.97 -20.58
CA PRO A 461 -19.07 -25.49 -19.69
C PRO A 461 -17.76 -25.79 -20.42
N GLY A 462 -17.82 -26.35 -21.63
CA GLY A 462 -16.64 -26.60 -22.46
C GLY A 462 -15.88 -25.32 -22.82
N LEU A 463 -16.59 -24.25 -23.18
CA LEU A 463 -16.00 -22.93 -23.45
C LEU A 463 -15.38 -22.33 -22.20
N LEU A 464 -16.04 -22.43 -21.04
CA LEU A 464 -15.51 -22.00 -19.75
C LEU A 464 -14.20 -22.71 -19.40
N LEU A 465 -14.18 -24.04 -19.49
CA LEU A 465 -12.98 -24.84 -19.23
C LEU A 465 -11.87 -24.50 -20.22
N LEU A 466 -12.20 -24.28 -21.50
CA LEU A 466 -11.25 -23.84 -22.51
C LEU A 466 -10.69 -22.45 -22.18
N THR A 467 -11.52 -21.48 -21.79
CA THR A 467 -11.03 -20.15 -21.39
C THR A 467 -10.15 -20.20 -20.15
N LEU A 468 -10.51 -21.02 -19.15
CA LEU A 468 -9.71 -21.23 -17.95
C LEU A 468 -8.36 -21.88 -18.27
N ALA A 469 -8.31 -22.79 -19.25
CA ALA A 469 -7.09 -23.45 -19.69
C ALA A 469 -6.20 -22.55 -20.57
N LEU A 470 -6.79 -21.65 -21.36
CA LEU A 470 -6.07 -20.78 -22.29
C LEU A 470 -5.54 -19.48 -21.65
N LEU A 471 -6.21 -18.96 -20.61
CA LEU A 471 -5.80 -17.69 -20.00
C LEU A 471 -4.65 -17.90 -19.00
N PRO A 472 -3.61 -17.03 -19.04
CA PRO A 472 -2.50 -17.14 -18.12
C PRO A 472 -2.97 -16.85 -16.69
N ARG A 473 -2.42 -17.60 -15.73
CA ARG A 473 -2.61 -17.32 -14.30
C ARG A 473 -1.98 -15.97 -13.95
N TRP A 474 -2.47 -15.38 -12.87
CA TRP A 474 -1.93 -14.12 -12.38
C TRP A 474 -0.52 -14.28 -11.85
N ASP A 475 0.28 -13.30 -12.21
CA ASP A 475 1.64 -13.11 -11.75
C ASP A 475 1.59 -12.38 -10.41
N VAL A 476 1.56 -13.16 -9.35
CA VAL A 476 1.44 -12.66 -7.97
C VAL A 476 2.63 -11.79 -7.60
N GLU A 477 3.82 -12.09 -8.13
CA GLU A 477 5.01 -11.27 -7.90
C GLU A 477 4.82 -9.88 -8.51
N ARG A 478 4.38 -9.80 -9.76
CA ARG A 478 4.09 -8.50 -10.38
C ARG A 478 2.98 -7.73 -9.66
N LEU A 479 1.90 -8.39 -9.27
CA LEU A 479 0.76 -7.74 -8.61
C LEU A 479 1.09 -7.21 -7.21
N SER A 480 2.00 -7.86 -6.49
CA SER A 480 2.37 -7.49 -5.11
C SER A 480 3.68 -6.69 -5.00
N ALA A 481 4.22 -6.20 -6.12
CA ALA A 481 5.47 -5.44 -6.14
C ALA A 481 5.33 -3.95 -5.80
N GLY A 482 4.10 -3.43 -5.67
CA GLY A 482 3.87 -2.02 -5.33
C GLY A 482 4.33 -1.02 -6.39
N LEU A 483 4.30 -1.39 -7.67
CA LEU A 483 4.77 -0.54 -8.77
C LEU A 483 4.09 0.83 -8.80
N TYR A 484 2.83 0.94 -8.37
CA TYR A 484 2.14 2.23 -8.23
C TYR A 484 2.90 3.22 -7.33
N LYS A 485 3.64 2.73 -6.33
CA LYS A 485 4.37 3.54 -5.36
C LYS A 485 5.84 3.70 -5.73
N TYR A 486 6.49 2.62 -6.13
CA TYR A 486 7.95 2.57 -6.26
C TYR A 486 8.46 2.95 -7.66
N ALA A 487 7.60 3.02 -8.67
CA ALA A 487 8.01 3.32 -10.03
C ALA A 487 8.86 4.60 -10.20
N PRO A 488 8.61 5.72 -9.49
CA PRO A 488 9.46 6.92 -9.58
C PRO A 488 10.87 6.75 -9.00
N TYR A 489 11.08 5.83 -8.06
CA TYR A 489 12.39 5.60 -7.43
C TYR A 489 13.34 4.79 -8.30
N TYR A 490 12.79 4.12 -9.32
CA TYR A 490 13.51 3.23 -10.22
C TYR A 490 13.24 3.60 -11.68
N ALA A 491 13.16 4.90 -11.98
CA ALA A 491 12.80 5.39 -13.32
C ALA A 491 13.73 4.84 -14.43
N ASP A 492 14.99 4.55 -14.09
CA ASP A 492 15.98 4.01 -15.02
C ASP A 492 15.97 2.47 -15.12
N VAL A 493 15.14 1.78 -14.32
CA VAL A 493 15.04 0.32 -14.25
C VAL A 493 13.70 -0.15 -14.82
N ASP A 494 13.72 -1.27 -15.52
CA ASP A 494 12.51 -1.86 -16.09
C ASP A 494 11.55 -2.37 -15.00
N ALA A 495 10.28 -1.98 -15.10
CA ALA A 495 9.25 -2.30 -14.11
C ALA A 495 9.07 -3.81 -13.89
N ASP A 496 9.29 -4.64 -14.91
CA ASP A 496 9.16 -6.09 -14.76
C ASP A 496 10.34 -6.70 -13.99
N ILE A 497 11.53 -6.07 -13.99
CA ILE A 497 12.65 -6.47 -13.11
C ILE A 497 12.31 -6.15 -11.66
N ILE A 498 11.82 -4.93 -11.41
CA ILE A 498 11.44 -4.49 -10.07
C ILE A 498 10.34 -5.41 -9.51
N ALA A 499 9.40 -5.81 -10.37
CA ALA A 499 8.31 -6.72 -10.02
C ALA A 499 8.74 -8.09 -9.50
N HIS A 500 9.82 -8.64 -10.07
CA HIS A 500 10.37 -9.96 -9.74
C HIS A 500 11.66 -9.84 -8.93
N ARG A 501 11.87 -8.70 -8.27
CA ARG A 501 13.06 -8.48 -7.47
C ARG A 501 12.99 -9.32 -6.20
N GLY A 502 13.99 -10.18 -6.02
CA GLY A 502 14.12 -11.04 -4.85
C GLY A 502 13.13 -12.20 -4.81
N ASP A 503 13.26 -13.05 -3.78
CA ASP A 503 12.44 -14.24 -3.62
C ASP A 503 11.15 -13.94 -2.86
N LEU A 504 9.98 -14.23 -3.43
CA LEU A 504 8.70 -14.16 -2.72
C LEU A 504 8.55 -15.35 -1.76
N LEU A 505 8.82 -15.14 -0.47
CA LEU A 505 8.78 -16.17 0.57
C LEU A 505 7.38 -16.42 1.12
N TYR A 506 6.54 -15.39 1.14
CA TYR A 506 5.18 -15.44 1.67
C TYR A 506 4.24 -14.58 0.85
N TYR A 507 3.04 -15.09 0.59
CA TYR A 507 1.94 -14.33 -0.01
C TYR A 507 0.60 -14.84 0.53
N ARG A 508 -0.18 -13.94 1.12
CA ARG A 508 -1.56 -14.20 1.54
C ARG A 508 -2.46 -13.00 1.30
N GLU A 509 -3.59 -13.25 0.68
CA GLU A 509 -4.68 -12.28 0.55
C GLU A 509 -5.55 -12.37 1.81
N GLY A 510 -5.30 -11.48 2.76
CA GLY A 510 -6.14 -11.34 3.95
C GLY A 510 -7.38 -10.50 3.68
N ALA A 511 -8.32 -10.52 4.61
CA ALA A 511 -9.53 -9.73 4.46
C ALA A 511 -9.31 -8.21 4.58
N MET A 512 -8.21 -7.78 5.23
CA MET A 512 -7.85 -6.37 5.38
C MET A 512 -6.86 -5.91 4.31
N ALA A 513 -5.79 -6.67 4.10
CA ALA A 513 -4.70 -6.32 3.19
C ALA A 513 -4.07 -7.60 2.61
N THR A 514 -3.36 -7.46 1.49
CA THR A 514 -2.56 -8.53 0.89
C THR A 514 -1.16 -8.41 1.47
N VAL A 515 -0.72 -9.45 2.18
CA VAL A 515 0.57 -9.46 2.87
C VAL A 515 1.55 -10.31 2.08
N ALA A 516 2.71 -9.74 1.80
CA ALA A 516 3.82 -10.45 1.19
C ALA A 516 5.10 -10.29 2.02
N VAL A 517 5.95 -11.32 2.01
CA VAL A 517 7.35 -11.23 2.48
C VAL A 517 8.24 -11.59 1.32
N ARG A 518 9.15 -10.67 0.97
CA ARG A 518 10.16 -10.88 -0.05
C ARG A 518 11.53 -10.84 0.56
N ARG A 519 12.44 -11.66 0.05
CA ARG A 519 13.87 -11.57 0.36
C ARG A 519 14.60 -10.93 -0.80
N VAL A 520 15.04 -9.69 -0.61
CA VAL A 520 15.81 -8.91 -1.59
C VAL A 520 17.22 -8.77 -1.04
N GLY A 521 18.22 -9.32 -1.73
CA GLY A 521 19.54 -9.42 -1.10
C GLY A 521 19.51 -10.43 0.06
N GLU A 522 20.03 -10.01 1.20
CA GLU A 522 19.89 -10.69 2.50
C GLU A 522 18.70 -10.13 3.32
N GLU A 523 18.04 -9.08 2.83
CA GLU A 523 16.98 -8.39 3.55
C GLU A 523 15.61 -9.02 3.29
N HIS A 524 14.85 -9.23 4.35
CA HIS A 524 13.43 -9.53 4.33
C HIS A 524 12.63 -8.23 4.35
N GLN A 525 11.69 -8.10 3.43
CA GLN A 525 10.79 -6.97 3.30
C GLN A 525 9.35 -7.47 3.42
N LEU A 526 8.64 -6.98 4.43
CA LEU A 526 7.21 -7.21 4.63
C LEU A 526 6.44 -6.08 3.95
N SER A 527 5.54 -6.43 3.05
CA SER A 527 4.68 -5.46 2.37
C SER A 527 3.18 -5.71 2.60
N LEU A 528 2.43 -4.61 2.74
CA LEU A 528 0.98 -4.59 2.74
C LEU A 528 0.50 -3.91 1.46
N ASP A 529 -0.31 -4.61 0.68
CA ASP A 529 -0.82 -4.15 -0.62
C ASP A 529 0.28 -3.59 -1.54
N GLY A 530 1.44 -4.26 -1.51
CA GLY A 530 2.63 -3.92 -2.30
C GLY A 530 3.53 -2.83 -1.71
N LYS A 531 3.11 -2.11 -0.67
CA LYS A 531 3.95 -1.13 0.02
C LYS A 531 4.76 -1.80 1.13
N VAL A 532 6.08 -1.60 1.18
CA VAL A 532 6.96 -2.13 2.24
C VAL A 532 6.72 -1.38 3.55
N ASP A 533 6.30 -2.09 4.58
CA ASP A 533 6.00 -1.58 5.92
C ASP A 533 7.08 -1.88 6.95
N ALA A 534 7.86 -2.94 6.74
CA ALA A 534 9.00 -3.26 7.58
C ALA A 534 10.06 -4.02 6.78
N SER A 535 11.33 -3.80 7.11
CA SER A 535 12.43 -4.64 6.67
C SER A 535 13.41 -4.92 7.81
N ASP A 536 14.25 -5.94 7.64
CA ASP A 536 15.34 -6.26 8.58
C ASP A 536 16.69 -5.63 8.15
N GLY A 537 16.64 -4.63 7.27
CA GLY A 537 17.80 -3.92 6.74
C GLY A 537 17.73 -2.39 6.87
N GLY A 538 18.82 -1.74 6.48
CA GLY A 538 18.98 -0.28 6.37
C GLY A 538 18.37 0.56 7.49
N ALA A 539 17.68 1.63 7.08
CA ALA A 539 17.09 2.63 7.97
C ALA A 539 15.90 2.11 8.78
N ASP A 540 15.15 1.13 8.25
CA ASP A 540 13.98 0.56 8.91
C ASP A 540 14.36 -0.12 10.22
N MET A 541 15.49 -0.83 10.27
CA MET A 541 15.96 -1.46 11.51
C MET A 541 16.35 -0.43 12.58
N LEU A 542 16.96 0.68 12.18
CA LEU A 542 17.23 1.78 13.11
C LEU A 542 15.92 2.33 13.67
N THR A 543 14.92 2.55 12.81
CA THR A 543 13.61 3.08 13.19
C THR A 543 12.86 2.12 14.13
N GLN A 544 12.65 0.86 13.75
CA GLN A 544 11.90 -0.13 14.54
C GLN A 544 12.53 -0.35 15.93
N LYS A 545 13.86 -0.46 16.01
CA LYS A 545 14.56 -0.64 17.29
C LYS A 545 14.49 0.62 18.16
N LEU A 546 14.76 1.81 17.61
CA LEU A 546 14.72 3.06 18.37
C LEU A 546 13.31 3.45 18.80
N LEU A 547 12.28 3.04 18.04
CA LEU A 547 10.88 3.23 18.39
C LEU A 547 10.53 2.55 19.72
N ALA A 548 11.16 1.42 20.05
CA ALA A 548 11.07 0.79 21.36
C ALA A 548 12.09 1.35 22.37
N HIS A 549 13.38 1.44 22.00
CA HIS A 549 14.42 1.85 22.93
C HIS A 549 14.21 3.26 23.48
N LEU A 550 13.88 4.22 22.62
CA LEU A 550 13.83 5.63 23.03
C LEU A 550 12.81 5.88 24.15
N PRO A 551 11.51 5.53 24.04
CA PRO A 551 10.58 5.71 25.15
C PRO A 551 10.91 4.85 26.38
N LEU A 552 11.44 3.63 26.21
CA LEU A 552 11.76 2.74 27.35
C LEU A 552 13.03 3.14 28.11
N LEU A 553 14.02 3.75 27.45
CA LEU A 553 15.17 4.39 28.10
C LEU A 553 14.72 5.58 28.94
N LEU A 554 13.73 6.33 28.45
CA LEU A 554 13.18 7.51 29.11
C LEU A 554 12.21 7.17 30.25
N ALA A 555 11.53 6.03 30.19
CA ALA A 555 10.53 5.61 31.16
C ALA A 555 11.13 5.28 32.53
N GLU A 556 10.36 5.55 33.59
CA GLU A 556 10.74 5.26 34.96
C GLU A 556 10.24 3.88 35.39
N ARG A 557 11.14 2.90 35.42
CA ARG A 557 10.85 1.50 35.84
C ARG A 557 9.57 0.95 35.16
N PRO A 558 9.51 0.95 33.81
CA PRO A 558 8.31 0.51 33.11
C PRO A 558 8.02 -0.97 33.41
N ARG A 559 6.74 -1.31 33.60
CA ARG A 559 6.25 -2.67 33.84
C ARG A 559 5.38 -3.15 32.70
N ARG A 560 4.59 -2.28 32.09
CA ARG A 560 3.67 -2.65 31.00
C ARG A 560 3.85 -1.74 29.80
N ALA A 561 3.98 -2.35 28.63
CA ALA A 561 3.99 -1.64 27.37
C ALA A 561 2.86 -2.14 26.44
N CYS A 562 2.34 -1.24 25.61
CA CYS A 562 1.46 -1.56 24.49
C CYS A 562 2.18 -1.21 23.20
N VAL A 563 2.26 -2.14 22.25
CA VAL A 563 2.78 -1.89 20.90
C VAL A 563 1.61 -2.02 19.92
N ILE A 564 1.33 -0.95 19.19
CA ILE A 564 0.27 -0.87 18.18
C ILE A 564 0.91 -1.07 16.81
N GLY A 565 0.48 -2.12 16.12
CA GLY A 565 1.12 -2.64 14.91
C GLY A 565 2.20 -3.66 15.27
N LEU A 566 2.08 -4.89 14.74
CA LEU A 566 3.14 -5.89 14.91
C LEU A 566 4.24 -5.70 13.86
N GLY A 567 3.87 -5.53 12.59
CA GLY A 567 4.81 -5.45 11.47
C GLY A 567 5.72 -6.69 11.42
N SER A 568 7.03 -6.47 11.41
CA SER A 568 8.06 -7.53 11.53
C SER A 568 8.14 -8.16 12.94
N GLY A 569 7.56 -7.52 13.95
CA GLY A 569 7.69 -7.86 15.36
C GLY A 569 8.92 -7.27 16.06
N VAL A 570 9.81 -6.60 15.34
CA VAL A 570 11.10 -6.10 15.87
C VAL A 570 10.89 -5.12 17.04
N THR A 571 9.97 -4.16 16.91
CA THR A 571 9.67 -3.18 17.96
C THR A 571 9.21 -3.86 19.25
N ALA A 572 8.30 -4.82 19.16
CA ALA A 572 7.79 -5.55 20.32
C ALA A 572 8.84 -6.50 20.92
N GLY A 573 9.65 -7.17 20.09
CA GLY A 573 10.79 -7.97 20.55
C GLY A 573 11.81 -7.13 21.33
N THR A 574 12.13 -5.94 20.81
CA THR A 574 13.06 -5.00 21.44
C THR A 574 12.53 -4.45 22.75
N ALA A 575 11.22 -4.22 22.86
CA ALA A 575 10.60 -3.82 24.12
C ALA A 575 10.82 -4.88 25.23
N LEU A 576 10.89 -6.17 24.89
CA LEU A 576 11.09 -7.25 25.84
C LEU A 576 12.52 -7.32 26.42
N LEU A 577 13.51 -6.62 25.84
CA LEU A 577 14.85 -6.46 26.42
C LEU A 577 14.85 -5.61 27.71
N TYR A 578 13.72 -4.94 27.98
CA TYR A 578 13.47 -4.21 29.20
C TYR A 578 12.77 -5.11 30.24
N PRO A 579 12.85 -4.79 31.54
CA PRO A 579 12.29 -5.61 32.61
C PRO A 579 10.77 -5.41 32.72
N LEU A 580 10.06 -5.48 31.60
CA LEU A 580 8.62 -5.42 31.52
C LEU A 580 8.02 -6.72 32.06
N GLU A 581 6.92 -6.62 32.78
CA GLU A 581 6.06 -7.74 33.17
C GLU A 581 5.27 -8.25 31.95
N ARG A 582 4.82 -7.34 31.06
CA ARG A 582 4.01 -7.67 29.89
C ARG A 582 4.16 -6.64 28.76
N VAL A 583 4.14 -7.12 27.52
CA VAL A 583 3.99 -6.32 26.29
C VAL A 583 2.73 -6.78 25.58
N ASP A 584 1.72 -5.91 25.55
CA ASP A 584 0.50 -6.16 24.76
C ASP A 584 0.77 -5.71 23.31
N VAL A 585 0.64 -6.61 22.34
CA VAL A 585 0.88 -6.33 20.91
C VAL A 585 -0.44 -6.37 20.16
N VAL A 586 -0.87 -5.22 19.65
CA VAL A 586 -2.17 -5.06 18.99
C VAL A 586 -1.98 -5.06 17.48
N GLU A 587 -2.45 -6.11 16.81
CA GLU A 587 -2.33 -6.31 15.37
C GLU A 587 -3.72 -6.58 14.77
N ILE A 588 -4.03 -5.93 13.65
CA ILE A 588 -5.34 -6.06 13.00
C ILE A 588 -5.40 -7.24 12.03
N SER A 589 -4.26 -7.64 11.45
CA SER A 589 -4.17 -8.67 10.42
C SER A 589 -3.53 -9.97 10.93
N PRO A 590 -4.24 -11.11 10.89
CA PRO A 590 -3.64 -12.42 11.19
C PRO A 590 -2.60 -12.85 10.14
N GLU A 591 -2.64 -12.30 8.92
CA GLU A 591 -1.62 -12.51 7.89
C GLU A 591 -0.29 -11.87 8.27
N VAL A 592 -0.31 -10.66 8.86
CA VAL A 592 0.89 -10.01 9.40
C VAL A 592 1.51 -10.82 10.54
N VAL A 593 0.68 -11.38 11.43
CA VAL A 593 1.17 -12.29 12.50
C VAL A 593 1.92 -13.49 11.94
N ARG A 594 1.45 -14.07 10.83
CA ARG A 594 2.15 -15.16 10.15
C ARG A 594 3.40 -14.68 9.41
N ALA A 595 3.36 -13.49 8.82
CA ALA A 595 4.50 -12.88 8.12
C ALA A 595 5.65 -12.51 9.10
N ALA A 596 5.35 -12.05 10.31
CA ALA A 596 6.34 -11.73 11.34
C ALA A 596 7.23 -12.93 11.73
N ARG A 597 6.79 -14.16 11.48
CA ARG A 597 7.60 -15.38 11.70
C ARG A 597 8.83 -15.47 10.77
N PHE A 598 8.81 -14.79 9.62
CA PHE A 598 9.97 -14.69 8.74
C PHE A 598 11.07 -13.75 9.26
N PHE A 599 10.79 -13.03 10.36
CA PHE A 599 11.70 -12.08 11.01
C PHE A 599 12.20 -12.58 12.38
N GLU A 600 12.04 -13.88 12.68
CA GLU A 600 12.43 -14.47 13.97
C GLU A 600 13.92 -14.28 14.33
N HIS A 601 14.78 -14.09 13.33
CA HIS A 601 16.20 -13.80 13.52
C HIS A 601 16.51 -12.39 14.03
N VAL A 602 15.56 -11.45 13.91
CA VAL A 602 15.72 -10.05 14.34
C VAL A 602 14.67 -9.56 15.34
N ASN A 603 13.54 -10.26 15.48
CA ASN A 603 12.44 -9.88 16.38
C ASN A 603 12.44 -10.63 17.73
N ASP A 604 13.53 -11.33 18.04
CA ASP A 604 13.71 -12.07 19.30
C ASP A 604 12.59 -13.10 19.59
N ARG A 605 12.02 -13.67 18.52
CA ARG A 605 10.89 -14.61 18.56
C ARG A 605 9.74 -14.10 19.43
N VAL A 606 9.41 -12.82 19.29
CA VAL A 606 8.42 -12.13 20.14
C VAL A 606 7.09 -12.89 20.30
N LEU A 607 6.62 -13.58 19.26
CA LEU A 607 5.36 -14.33 19.27
C LEU A 607 5.40 -15.60 20.13
N ASP A 608 6.59 -16.10 20.49
CA ASP A 608 6.77 -17.25 21.39
C ASP A 608 7.06 -16.80 22.84
N ASN A 609 7.29 -15.51 23.08
CA ASN A 609 7.68 -15.01 24.38
C ASN A 609 6.46 -14.94 25.34
N PRO A 610 6.51 -15.55 26.53
CA PRO A 610 5.37 -15.56 27.46
C PRO A 610 5.00 -14.17 28.01
N ARG A 611 5.91 -13.18 27.91
CA ARG A 611 5.62 -11.79 28.29
C ARG A 611 4.94 -11.00 27.16
N ALA A 612 4.94 -11.50 25.93
CA ALA A 612 4.22 -10.90 24.82
C ALA A 612 2.80 -11.45 24.73
N ARG A 613 1.81 -10.56 24.72
CA ARG A 613 0.40 -10.93 24.52
C ARG A 613 -0.09 -10.35 23.20
N LEU A 614 -0.23 -11.21 22.20
CA LEU A 614 -0.84 -10.85 20.93
C LEU A 614 -2.35 -10.62 21.10
N ILE A 615 -2.83 -9.49 20.59
CA ILE A 615 -4.23 -9.08 20.58
C ILE A 615 -4.63 -8.80 19.14
N LEU A 616 -5.41 -9.71 18.56
CA LEU A 616 -5.97 -9.53 17.22
C LEU A 616 -7.17 -8.58 17.27
N SER A 617 -6.93 -7.28 17.08
CA SER A 617 -7.95 -6.24 17.12
C SER A 617 -7.47 -4.98 16.39
N ASP A 618 -8.44 -4.18 15.94
CA ASP A 618 -8.19 -2.78 15.61
C ASP A 618 -7.67 -2.03 16.86
N ALA A 619 -6.66 -1.18 16.66
CA ALA A 619 -5.97 -0.49 17.75
C ALA A 619 -6.86 0.54 18.46
N ARG A 620 -7.68 1.26 17.70
CA ARG A 620 -8.61 2.25 18.23
C ARG A 620 -9.70 1.57 19.05
N ARG A 621 -10.26 0.47 18.53
CA ARG A 621 -11.21 -0.40 19.23
C ARG A 621 -10.61 -0.90 20.55
N TYR A 622 -9.37 -1.39 20.52
CA TYR A 622 -8.70 -1.92 21.70
C TYR A 622 -8.54 -0.85 22.79
N LEU A 623 -7.97 0.31 22.45
CA LEU A 623 -7.77 1.40 23.39
C LEU A 623 -9.08 1.97 23.93
N LEU A 624 -10.15 1.99 23.12
CA LEU A 624 -11.47 2.43 23.55
C LEU A 624 -12.02 1.55 24.68
N PHE A 625 -11.89 0.22 24.56
CA PHE A 625 -12.55 -0.73 25.48
C PHE A 625 -11.67 -1.31 26.58
N THR A 626 -10.35 -1.28 26.45
CA THR A 626 -9.44 -1.84 27.46
C THR A 626 -9.50 -1.05 28.78
N ARG A 627 -9.34 -1.75 29.90
CA ARG A 627 -9.13 -1.15 31.24
C ARG A 627 -7.67 -1.06 31.63
N GLU A 628 -6.79 -1.63 30.81
CA GLU A 628 -5.36 -1.66 31.08
C GLU A 628 -4.78 -0.25 30.98
N ALA A 629 -3.85 0.04 31.89
CA ALA A 629 -3.02 1.24 31.85
C ALA A 629 -1.57 0.83 31.56
N TYR A 630 -0.88 1.65 30.77
CA TYR A 630 0.47 1.37 30.27
C TYR A 630 1.46 2.42 30.71
N ASP A 631 2.68 1.99 31.03
CA ASP A 631 3.80 2.89 31.26
C ASP A 631 4.35 3.44 29.95
N VAL A 632 4.26 2.63 28.88
CA VAL A 632 4.65 3.05 27.54
C VAL A 632 3.64 2.54 26.51
N ILE A 633 3.14 3.42 25.64
CA ILE A 633 2.41 3.04 24.43
C ILE A 633 3.27 3.41 23.22
N ILE A 634 3.57 2.44 22.37
CA ILE A 634 4.35 2.60 21.14
C ILE A 634 3.39 2.42 19.97
N SER A 635 3.31 3.41 19.10
CA SER A 635 2.37 3.46 17.97
C SER A 635 3.12 3.47 16.64
N GLU A 636 3.06 2.34 15.94
CA GLU A 636 3.71 2.06 14.64
C GLU A 636 2.68 1.67 13.56
N PRO A 637 1.72 2.55 13.23
CA PRO A 637 0.80 2.30 12.14
C PRO A 637 1.52 2.44 10.78
N SER A 638 0.94 1.87 9.72
CA SER A 638 1.40 2.09 8.34
C SER A 638 1.25 3.57 7.88
N ASN A 639 1.54 3.86 6.61
CA ASN A 639 1.52 5.23 6.12
C ASN A 639 0.12 5.86 6.12
N PRO A 640 0.01 7.14 6.46
CA PRO A 640 -1.27 7.80 6.67
C PRO A 640 -2.08 8.07 5.38
N TRP A 641 -1.48 7.90 4.21
CA TRP A 641 -2.18 7.99 2.92
C TRP A 641 -2.97 6.73 2.57
N ILE A 642 -2.75 5.62 3.30
CA ILE A 642 -3.55 4.40 3.19
C ILE A 642 -4.91 4.65 3.84
N ALA A 643 -5.98 4.27 3.14
CA ALA A 643 -7.35 4.48 3.59
C ALA A 643 -7.57 3.87 5.00
N GLY A 644 -8.21 4.64 5.89
CA GLY A 644 -8.45 4.25 7.28
C GLY A 644 -7.27 4.43 8.25
N VAL A 645 -6.02 4.40 7.80
CA VAL A 645 -4.84 4.54 8.70
C VAL A 645 -4.74 5.95 9.28
N GLY A 646 -5.20 6.97 8.53
CA GLY A 646 -5.28 8.35 9.02
C GLY A 646 -6.07 8.52 10.33
N ALA A 647 -6.97 7.59 10.68
CA ALA A 647 -7.70 7.61 11.95
C ALA A 647 -6.83 7.33 13.19
N LEU A 648 -5.60 6.82 13.01
CA LEU A 648 -4.60 6.60 14.05
C LEU A 648 -3.68 7.81 14.27
N PHE A 649 -3.97 8.92 13.59
CA PHE A 649 -3.25 10.19 13.73
C PHE A 649 -4.14 11.34 14.19
N THR A 650 -5.41 11.08 14.50
CA THR A 650 -6.36 12.11 14.91
C THR A 650 -6.17 12.51 16.36
N ARG A 651 -6.57 13.74 16.69
CA ARG A 651 -6.60 14.23 18.08
C ARG A 651 -7.35 13.27 19.00
N GLU A 652 -8.48 12.74 18.54
CA GLU A 652 -9.30 11.81 19.31
C GLU A 652 -8.57 10.47 19.57
N PHE A 653 -7.81 9.95 18.62
CA PHE A 653 -6.97 8.77 18.85
C PHE A 653 -5.85 9.04 19.86
N PHE A 654 -5.19 10.19 19.77
CA PHE A 654 -4.18 10.59 20.75
C PHE A 654 -4.77 10.74 22.15
N HIS A 655 -6.01 11.23 22.28
CA HIS A 655 -6.73 11.22 23.57
C HIS A 655 -7.00 9.80 24.09
N LEU A 656 -7.32 8.84 23.22
CA LEU A 656 -7.47 7.44 23.62
C LEU A 656 -6.16 6.86 24.17
N MET A 657 -5.04 7.11 23.50
CA MET A 657 -3.72 6.70 24.02
C MET A 657 -3.45 7.36 25.38
N ARG A 658 -3.66 8.68 25.48
CA ARG A 658 -3.45 9.44 26.73
C ARG A 658 -4.29 8.90 27.89
N ALA A 659 -5.54 8.50 27.63
CA ALA A 659 -6.45 7.93 28.62
C ALA A 659 -6.05 6.53 29.11
N ARG A 660 -5.12 5.84 28.42
CA ARG A 660 -4.59 4.53 28.80
C ARG A 660 -3.16 4.58 29.32
N LEU A 661 -2.63 5.76 29.58
CA LEU A 661 -1.33 5.92 30.25
C LEU A 661 -1.47 5.90 31.77
N THR A 662 -0.45 5.38 32.45
CA THR A 662 -0.22 5.66 33.87
C THR A 662 0.14 7.14 34.06
N GLU A 663 0.12 7.64 35.31
CA GLU A 663 0.43 9.06 35.59
C GLU A 663 1.80 9.50 35.06
N ARG A 664 2.78 8.59 35.05
CA ARG A 664 4.14 8.81 34.52
C ARG A 664 4.34 8.17 33.13
N GLY A 665 3.26 7.78 32.48
CA GLY A 665 3.30 7.06 31.22
C GLY A 665 3.76 7.92 30.04
N LEU A 666 4.36 7.27 29.04
CA LEU A 666 4.85 7.88 27.82
C LEU A 666 4.16 7.27 26.59
N VAL A 667 3.87 8.10 25.59
CA VAL A 667 3.53 7.65 24.23
C VAL A 667 4.71 7.91 23.31
N CYS A 668 5.03 6.95 22.45
CA CYS A 668 5.89 7.17 21.29
C CYS A 668 5.08 6.95 20.01
N GLN A 669 4.97 8.00 19.21
CA GLN A 669 4.30 7.96 17.91
C GLN A 669 5.34 8.11 16.80
N TRP A 670 5.38 7.14 15.88
CA TRP A 670 6.15 7.25 14.65
C TRP A 670 5.43 8.18 13.64
N PHE A 671 6.21 9.03 12.97
CA PHE A 671 5.77 9.93 11.91
C PHE A 671 6.71 9.88 10.70
N HIS A 672 6.12 10.05 9.53
CA HIS A 672 6.82 10.07 8.24
C HIS A 672 7.10 11.52 7.82
N ALA A 673 8.36 11.85 7.55
CA ALA A 673 8.77 13.11 6.93
C ALA A 673 8.73 13.05 5.39
N TYR A 674 8.51 11.87 4.82
CA TYR A 674 8.48 11.62 3.38
C TYR A 674 7.05 11.50 2.82
N ASN A 675 6.90 11.79 1.53
CA ASN A 675 5.61 11.81 0.81
C ASN A 675 4.50 12.58 1.56
N MET A 676 4.89 13.65 2.25
CA MET A 676 4.04 14.45 3.11
C MET A 676 4.43 15.92 2.96
N PRO A 677 3.52 16.82 2.53
CA PRO A 677 3.82 18.24 2.47
C PRO A 677 4.13 18.81 3.86
N LEU A 678 4.92 19.87 3.93
CA LEU A 678 5.25 20.53 5.21
C LEU A 678 4.00 20.96 6.00
N SER A 679 2.91 21.33 5.32
CA SER A 679 1.63 21.66 5.96
C SER A 679 1.04 20.49 6.75
N ASP A 680 1.18 19.27 6.21
CA ASP A 680 0.63 18.06 6.82
C ASP A 680 1.50 17.60 7.98
N LEU A 681 2.83 17.71 7.85
CA LEU A 681 3.75 17.50 8.95
C LEU A 681 3.42 18.46 10.10
N LYS A 682 3.28 19.76 9.83
CA LYS A 682 2.87 20.75 10.85
C LYS A 682 1.50 20.42 11.45
N MET A 683 0.52 19.99 10.66
CA MET A 683 -0.79 19.57 11.16
C MET A 683 -0.66 18.41 12.14
N LEU A 684 0.13 17.39 11.82
CA LEU A 684 0.37 16.24 12.69
C LEU A 684 1.07 16.64 14.00
N LEU A 685 2.14 17.44 13.91
CA LEU A 685 2.83 17.96 15.09
C LEU A 685 1.91 18.81 15.97
N ARG A 686 1.09 19.69 15.38
CA ARG A 686 0.08 20.49 16.11
C ARG A 686 -0.95 19.59 16.79
N THR A 687 -1.44 18.59 16.08
CA THR A 687 -2.47 17.67 16.57
C THR A 687 -1.97 16.87 17.77
N PHE A 688 -0.75 16.33 17.67
CA PHE A 688 -0.10 15.61 18.77
C PHE A 688 0.18 16.52 19.98
N HIS A 689 0.79 17.69 19.76
CA HIS A 689 1.10 18.66 20.82
C HIS A 689 -0.15 19.15 21.57
N THR A 690 -1.29 19.26 20.88
CA THR A 690 -2.57 19.65 21.50
C THR A 690 -3.01 18.65 22.58
N VAL A 691 -2.66 17.37 22.43
CA VAL A 691 -2.98 16.31 23.40
C VAL A 691 -1.85 16.12 24.41
N PHE A 692 -0.60 16.24 23.97
CA PHE A 692 0.60 16.11 24.79
C PHE A 692 1.43 17.41 24.75
N PRO A 693 1.13 18.41 25.60
CA PRO A 693 1.90 19.66 25.64
C PRO A 693 3.38 19.44 25.97
N ARG A 694 3.68 18.39 26.75
CA ARG A 694 5.05 17.94 27.03
C ARG A 694 5.51 16.88 26.04
N ALA A 695 5.64 17.30 24.77
CA ALA A 695 6.12 16.45 23.67
C ALA A 695 7.56 16.79 23.27
N PHE A 696 8.35 15.77 22.91
CA PHE A 696 9.73 15.87 22.45
C PHE A 696 9.85 15.25 21.06
N LEU A 697 10.38 16.03 20.11
CA LEU A 697 10.59 15.62 18.73
C LEU A 697 12.03 15.12 18.53
N TRP A 698 12.13 13.95 17.90
CA TRP A 698 13.37 13.28 17.54
C TRP A 698 13.38 12.98 16.04
N VAL A 699 14.52 13.23 15.40
CA VAL A 699 14.76 12.90 13.98
C VAL A 699 15.73 11.73 13.94
N LEU A 700 15.31 10.60 13.38
CA LEU A 700 16.17 9.42 13.27
C LEU A 700 17.00 9.44 11.98
N ASN A 701 16.38 9.86 10.87
CA ASN A 701 16.97 9.98 9.54
C ASN A 701 16.13 11.00 8.73
N GLU A 702 16.39 11.16 7.42
CA GLU A 702 15.63 12.09 6.57
C GLU A 702 14.13 11.76 6.44
N ASN A 703 13.74 10.52 6.71
CA ASN A 703 12.41 9.97 6.50
C ASN A 703 11.61 9.81 7.80
N ASP A 704 12.25 9.47 8.92
CA ASP A 704 11.56 9.03 10.14
C ASP A 704 11.72 9.98 11.32
N LEU A 705 10.58 10.31 11.93
CA LEU A 705 10.47 11.16 13.11
C LEU A 705 9.79 10.39 14.23
N LEU A 706 10.29 10.55 15.47
CA LEU A 706 9.62 10.06 16.67
C LEU A 706 9.14 11.22 17.53
N LEU A 707 7.88 11.17 17.93
CA LEU A 707 7.31 12.08 18.92
C LEU A 707 7.04 11.34 20.22
N ILE A 708 7.68 11.80 21.29
CA ILE A 708 7.45 11.27 22.64
C ILE A 708 6.60 12.25 23.42
N GLY A 709 5.37 11.85 23.76
CA GLY A 709 4.45 12.63 24.58
C GLY A 709 4.40 12.08 26.01
N ALA A 710 4.63 12.94 27.01
CA ALA A 710 4.51 12.57 28.41
C ALA A 710 3.13 12.91 28.97
N GLN A 711 2.58 12.01 29.80
CA GLN A 711 1.36 12.27 30.57
C GLN A 711 1.62 13.30 31.69
N ASP A 712 2.76 13.17 32.36
CA ASP A 712 3.22 14.09 33.40
C ASP A 712 3.70 15.42 32.77
N PRO A 713 3.04 16.56 33.05
CA PRO A 713 3.47 17.86 32.55
C PRO A 713 4.88 18.28 33.03
N ALA A 714 5.35 17.73 34.16
CA ALA A 714 6.66 18.02 34.74
C ALA A 714 7.78 17.10 34.20
N PHE A 715 7.45 16.16 33.32
CA PHE A 715 8.43 15.22 32.78
C PHE A 715 9.60 15.92 32.08
N ASP A 716 10.83 15.50 32.39
CA ASP A 716 12.04 15.90 31.67
C ASP A 716 12.99 14.71 31.46
N LEU A 717 13.98 14.90 30.60
CA LEU A 717 15.00 13.89 30.31
C LEU A 717 15.99 13.80 31.47
N ASP A 718 15.78 12.82 32.34
CA ASP A 718 16.69 12.47 33.44
C ASP A 718 17.88 11.64 32.93
N ARG A 719 19.07 12.24 33.01
CA ARG A 719 20.33 11.63 32.57
C ARG A 719 20.65 10.34 33.32
N GLU A 720 20.55 10.31 34.66
CA GLU A 720 20.94 9.15 35.45
C GLU A 720 20.02 7.96 35.17
N ARG A 721 18.73 8.24 34.96
CA ARG A 721 17.76 7.24 34.52
C ARG A 721 18.11 6.68 33.16
N ILE A 722 18.41 7.53 32.17
CA ILE A 722 18.78 7.12 30.82
C ILE A 722 20.08 6.30 30.85
N GLU A 723 21.11 6.75 31.57
CA GLU A 723 22.41 6.06 31.73
C GLU A 723 22.22 4.66 32.33
N ARG A 724 21.42 4.55 33.40
CA ARG A 724 21.10 3.26 34.03
C ARG A 724 20.38 2.30 33.10
N ASN A 725 19.39 2.78 32.33
CA ASN A 725 18.66 1.93 31.39
C ASN A 725 19.52 1.53 30.19
N PHE A 726 20.34 2.45 29.66
CA PHE A 726 21.29 2.21 28.57
C PHE A 726 22.36 1.20 28.94
N SER A 727 22.82 1.20 30.21
CA SER A 727 23.90 0.33 30.68
C SER A 727 23.49 -1.14 30.88
N ARG A 728 22.21 -1.49 30.73
CA ARG A 728 21.73 -2.89 30.80
C ARG A 728 22.38 -3.71 29.69
N ALA A 729 22.88 -4.90 30.01
CA ALA A 729 23.66 -5.71 29.08
C ALA A 729 22.92 -6.01 27.75
N GLU A 730 21.65 -6.43 27.83
CA GLU A 730 20.82 -6.75 26.66
C GLU A 730 20.53 -5.51 25.81
N VAL A 731 20.11 -4.41 26.44
CA VAL A 731 19.84 -3.13 25.76
C VAL A 731 21.08 -2.59 25.08
N ARG A 732 22.23 -2.61 25.78
CA ARG A 732 23.51 -2.17 25.22
C ARG A 732 23.93 -3.04 24.04
N ALA A 733 23.81 -4.36 24.16
CA ALA A 733 24.17 -5.28 23.07
C ALA A 733 23.34 -5.01 21.81
N ASP A 734 22.03 -4.78 21.96
CA ASP A 734 21.13 -4.51 20.82
C ASP A 734 21.42 -3.13 20.18
N LEU A 735 21.61 -2.08 20.98
CA LEU A 735 22.00 -0.75 20.50
C LEU A 735 23.36 -0.74 19.78
N HIS A 736 24.34 -1.51 20.28
CA HIS A 736 25.64 -1.65 19.63
C HIS A 736 25.56 -2.31 18.24
N ARG A 737 24.58 -3.18 17.99
CA ARG A 737 24.33 -3.76 16.64
C ARG A 737 23.93 -2.65 15.66
N LEU A 738 23.14 -1.67 16.10
CA LEU A 738 22.76 -0.48 15.32
C LEU A 738 23.88 0.56 15.18
N GLY A 739 25.04 0.34 15.81
CA GLY A 739 26.13 1.33 15.85
C GLY A 739 25.94 2.42 16.91
N VAL A 740 24.94 2.31 17.78
CA VAL A 740 24.74 3.21 18.92
C VAL A 740 25.60 2.72 20.09
N VAL A 741 26.79 3.29 20.22
CA VAL A 741 27.79 2.89 21.22
C VAL A 741 27.91 3.85 22.40
N ASP A 742 27.30 5.03 22.30
CA ASP A 742 27.30 6.06 23.34
C ASP A 742 25.97 6.82 23.41
N LEU A 743 25.74 7.49 24.54
CA LEU A 743 24.53 8.27 24.78
C LEU A 743 24.45 9.56 23.97
N TYR A 744 25.58 10.10 23.51
CA TYR A 744 25.58 11.28 22.65
C TYR A 744 24.88 10.95 21.33
N THR A 745 25.21 9.80 20.73
CA THR A 745 24.63 9.32 19.49
C THR A 745 23.11 9.31 19.58
N LEU A 746 22.56 8.69 20.64
CA LEU A 746 21.13 8.68 20.88
C LEU A 746 20.58 10.08 21.16
N LEU A 747 21.05 10.78 22.20
CA LEU A 747 20.47 12.04 22.66
C LEU A 747 20.63 13.20 21.66
N SER A 748 21.58 13.12 20.74
CA SER A 748 21.78 14.12 19.68
C SER A 748 20.73 14.06 18.56
N LEU A 749 19.87 13.03 18.54
CA LEU A 749 18.73 12.93 17.62
C LEU A 749 17.57 13.85 18.04
N TYR A 750 17.63 14.42 19.25
CA TYR A 750 16.65 15.40 19.74
C TYR A 750 16.70 16.69 18.92
N VAL A 751 15.52 17.24 18.59
CA VAL A 751 15.40 18.49 17.84
C VAL A 751 14.79 19.62 18.66
N MET A 752 13.55 19.44 19.13
CA MET A 752 12.78 20.48 19.83
C MET A 752 11.70 19.87 20.73
N HIS A 753 11.11 20.67 21.60
CA HIS A 753 10.04 20.25 22.50
C HIS A 753 9.14 21.43 22.91
N GLY A 754 8.00 21.14 23.51
CA GLY A 754 7.11 22.13 24.13
C GLY A 754 6.70 23.27 23.20
N GLU A 755 6.86 24.51 23.66
CA GLU A 755 6.40 25.71 22.93
C GLU A 755 7.07 25.89 21.56
N ASP A 756 8.33 25.50 21.39
CA ASP A 756 9.00 25.57 20.07
C ASP A 756 8.31 24.64 19.06
N LEU A 757 7.84 23.47 19.49
CA LEU A 757 7.06 22.55 18.65
C LEU A 757 5.71 23.18 18.26
N ALA A 758 5.03 23.82 19.22
CA ALA A 758 3.77 24.53 18.97
C ALA A 758 3.95 25.68 17.97
N ARG A 759 5.04 26.44 18.09
CA ARG A 759 5.39 27.54 17.18
C ARG A 759 5.73 27.05 15.77
N PHE A 760 6.51 25.96 15.65
CA PHE A 760 6.81 25.38 14.35
C PHE A 760 5.53 24.97 13.62
N ALA A 761 4.60 24.38 14.37
CA ALA A 761 3.33 23.88 13.88
C ALA A 761 2.21 24.95 13.78
N GLN A 762 2.51 26.22 14.07
CA GLN A 762 1.54 27.30 14.07
C GLN A 762 0.90 27.49 12.69
N GLY A 763 -0.41 27.79 12.68
CA GLY A 763 -1.17 28.03 11.45
C GLY A 763 -1.66 26.77 10.72
N ALA A 764 -1.11 25.59 11.00
CA ALA A 764 -1.60 24.34 10.41
C ALA A 764 -2.96 23.92 11.02
N PRO A 765 -3.89 23.32 10.28
CA PRO A 765 -5.16 22.86 10.84
C PRO A 765 -4.96 21.72 11.86
N LEU A 766 -6.03 21.33 12.58
CA LEU A 766 -6.03 20.11 13.38
C LEU A 766 -6.56 18.94 12.54
N HIS A 767 -5.91 17.79 12.66
CA HIS A 767 -6.43 16.53 12.11
C HIS A 767 -7.34 15.87 13.14
N THR A 768 -8.63 15.79 12.83
CA THR A 768 -9.65 15.25 13.73
C THR A 768 -10.46 14.19 13.04
N ASP A 769 -11.21 13.41 13.81
CA ASP A 769 -12.12 12.42 13.24
C ASP A 769 -13.21 13.05 12.33
N ASP A 770 -13.64 14.28 12.60
CA ASP A 770 -14.63 15.02 11.79
C ASP A 770 -14.00 15.64 10.53
N HIS A 771 -12.76 16.12 10.64
CA HIS A 771 -11.97 16.64 9.53
C HIS A 771 -10.72 15.78 9.30
N PRO A 772 -10.86 14.59 8.67
CA PRO A 772 -9.76 13.65 8.46
C PRO A 772 -8.89 14.06 7.25
N LEU A 773 -8.30 15.26 7.31
CA LEU A 773 -7.60 15.91 6.20
C LEU A 773 -6.49 15.03 5.60
N LEU A 774 -5.75 14.33 6.45
CA LEU A 774 -4.59 13.54 6.06
C LEU A 774 -4.92 12.40 5.08
N GLU A 775 -6.13 11.82 5.20
CA GLU A 775 -6.59 10.75 4.31
C GLU A 775 -6.81 11.25 2.88
N PHE A 776 -6.94 12.57 2.69
CA PHE A 776 -7.17 13.21 1.39
C PHE A 776 -5.95 13.98 0.88
N SER A 777 -5.13 14.57 1.76
CA SER A 777 -3.90 15.26 1.38
C SER A 777 -2.74 14.29 1.16
N GLY A 778 -2.64 13.23 1.96
CA GLY A 778 -1.60 12.21 1.86
C GLY A 778 -1.49 11.56 0.47
N PRO A 779 -2.59 11.01 -0.10
CA PRO A 779 -2.54 10.41 -1.43
C PRO A 779 -2.08 11.38 -2.53
N ARG A 780 -2.34 12.69 -2.39
CA ARG A 780 -1.88 13.71 -3.36
C ARG A 780 -0.37 13.90 -3.33
N ALA A 781 0.26 13.66 -2.18
CA ALA A 781 1.69 13.79 -1.96
C ALA A 781 2.44 12.44 -2.01
N MET A 782 1.76 11.34 -2.34
CA MET A 782 2.33 9.98 -2.33
C MET A 782 3.63 9.87 -3.15
N HIS A 783 3.76 10.64 -4.22
CA HIS A 783 4.95 10.64 -5.09
C HIS A 783 5.86 11.85 -4.88
N ALA A 784 5.52 12.77 -3.96
CA ALA A 784 6.29 13.97 -3.71
C ALA A 784 7.54 13.66 -2.86
N GLN A 785 8.71 14.12 -3.32
CA GLN A 785 9.96 14.04 -2.57
C GLN A 785 10.04 15.20 -1.57
N THR A 786 9.72 14.91 -0.31
CA THR A 786 9.52 15.92 0.74
C THR A 786 10.42 15.74 1.97
N SER A 787 11.10 14.59 2.09
CA SER A 787 11.97 14.23 3.22
C SER A 787 12.99 15.32 3.55
N ARG A 788 13.80 15.71 2.55
CA ARG A 788 14.89 16.69 2.73
C ARG A 788 14.38 18.08 3.09
N SER A 789 13.35 18.57 2.41
CA SER A 789 12.80 19.92 2.66
C SER A 789 12.10 20.00 4.02
N ASN A 790 11.39 18.94 4.41
CA ASN A 790 10.80 18.85 5.75
C ASN A 790 11.85 18.77 6.85
N LEU A 791 12.89 17.95 6.66
CA LEU A 791 14.00 17.86 7.60
C LEU A 791 14.73 19.20 7.75
N GLN A 792 15.03 19.86 6.62
CA GLN A 792 15.66 21.17 6.63
C GLN A 792 14.82 22.20 7.41
N ALA A 793 13.51 22.25 7.14
CA ALA A 793 12.59 23.14 7.85
C ALA A 793 12.58 22.90 9.36
N LEU A 794 12.67 21.64 9.80
CA LEU A 794 12.75 21.28 11.23
C LEU A 794 14.08 21.70 11.87
N LEU A 795 15.21 21.46 11.21
CA LEU A 795 16.54 21.70 11.76
C LEU A 795 16.91 23.19 11.79
N GLU A 796 16.47 23.95 10.79
CA GLU A 796 16.74 25.40 10.67
C GLU A 796 15.76 26.27 11.46
N PHE A 797 14.70 25.68 12.03
CA PHE A 797 13.71 26.44 12.78
C PHE A 797 14.34 27.16 14.00
N PRO A 798 14.10 28.47 14.18
CA PRO A 798 14.63 29.22 15.32
C PRO A 798 13.94 28.80 16.62
N ARG A 799 14.70 28.10 17.46
CA ARG A 799 14.30 27.59 18.77
C ARG A 799 14.54 28.63 19.86
N THR A 800 13.62 28.74 20.82
CA THR A 800 13.73 29.63 21.98
C THR A 800 13.93 28.89 23.29
N LEU A 801 13.49 27.63 23.37
CA LEU A 801 13.72 26.80 24.53
C LEU A 801 15.11 26.16 24.43
N PRO A 802 15.90 26.15 25.51
CA PRO A 802 17.13 25.40 25.51
C PRO A 802 16.82 23.89 25.47
N PRO A 803 17.71 23.06 24.89
CA PRO A 803 17.54 21.60 24.96
C PRO A 803 17.47 21.11 26.41
N PRO A 804 16.82 19.95 26.66
CA PRO A 804 16.79 19.31 27.98
C PRO A 804 18.20 19.16 28.58
N ARG A 805 18.30 19.20 29.92
CA ARG A 805 19.61 19.19 30.60
C ARG A 805 20.48 18.00 30.17
N ALA A 806 19.91 16.80 30.11
CA ALA A 806 20.64 15.61 29.66
C ALA A 806 21.22 15.77 28.24
N VAL A 807 20.47 16.35 27.31
CA VAL A 807 20.92 16.61 25.94
C VAL A 807 22.07 17.62 25.93
N ARG A 808 21.89 18.77 26.62
CA ARG A 808 22.95 19.80 26.70
C ARG A 808 24.24 19.27 27.32
N ASP A 809 24.12 18.48 28.39
CA ASP A 809 25.27 17.91 29.08
C ASP A 809 26.04 16.93 28.18
N MET A 810 25.33 16.12 27.37
CA MET A 810 25.98 15.26 26.37
C MET A 810 26.60 16.08 25.24
N SER A 811 25.90 17.08 24.69
CA SER A 811 26.44 17.92 23.62
C SER A 811 27.69 18.69 24.04
N ARG A 812 27.78 19.13 25.30
CA ARG A 812 28.98 19.81 25.83
C ARG A 812 30.19 18.88 25.98
N ARG A 813 29.94 17.57 26.16
CA ARG A 813 30.98 16.54 26.31
C ARG A 813 31.32 15.84 24.98
N ALA A 814 30.65 16.20 23.90
CA ALA A 814 30.83 15.57 22.59
C ALA A 814 32.27 15.77 22.09
N THR A 815 32.92 14.67 21.73
CA THR A 815 34.25 14.65 21.12
C THR A 815 34.13 14.38 19.62
N TRP A 816 35.24 14.45 18.89
CA TRP A 816 35.28 14.01 17.48
C TRP A 816 34.84 12.55 17.33
N GLU A 817 35.11 11.68 18.31
CA GLU A 817 34.67 10.28 18.35
C GLU A 817 33.14 10.18 18.47
N SER A 818 32.50 11.08 19.23
CA SER A 818 31.04 11.09 19.35
C SER A 818 30.36 11.37 18.01
N PHE A 819 30.91 12.30 17.21
CA PHE A 819 30.43 12.54 15.84
C PHE A 819 30.71 11.35 14.91
N GLN A 820 31.88 10.73 15.02
CA GLN A 820 32.24 9.53 14.24
C GLN A 820 31.31 8.36 14.56
N ASN A 821 30.97 8.13 15.83
CA ASN A 821 30.08 7.06 16.26
C ASN A 821 28.66 7.26 15.71
N LYS A 822 28.16 8.50 15.73
CA LYS A 822 26.89 8.83 15.08
C LYS A 822 26.95 8.66 13.55
N GLY A 823 28.07 9.04 12.92
CA GLY A 823 28.33 8.76 11.51
C GLY A 823 28.25 7.27 11.18
N ARG A 824 28.84 6.42 12.04
CA ARG A 824 28.81 4.96 11.91
C ARG A 824 27.41 4.38 12.09
N MET A 825 26.62 4.90 13.04
CA MET A 825 25.22 4.52 13.20
C MET A 825 24.42 4.81 11.92
N HIS A 826 24.54 6.03 11.38
CA HIS A 826 23.86 6.39 10.14
C HIS A 826 24.38 5.61 8.92
N GLU A 827 25.68 5.32 8.86
CA GLU A 827 26.26 4.48 7.79
C GLU A 827 25.67 3.07 7.82
N ARG A 828 25.56 2.45 9.01
CA ARG A 828 24.92 1.12 9.18
C ARG A 828 23.44 1.14 8.85
N ALA A 829 22.77 2.25 9.13
CA ALA A 829 21.37 2.46 8.78
C ALA A 829 21.19 2.94 7.32
N GLU A 830 22.25 2.90 6.49
CA GLU A 830 22.26 3.34 5.09
C GLU A 830 21.79 4.79 4.86
N SER A 831 21.80 5.60 5.92
CA SER A 831 21.47 7.02 5.91
C SER A 831 22.73 7.83 5.52
N PHE A 832 23.20 7.65 4.28
CA PHE A 832 24.52 8.12 3.85
C PHE A 832 24.69 9.64 3.91
N ALA A 833 23.63 10.42 3.72
CA ALA A 833 23.70 11.89 3.81
C ALA A 833 23.92 12.37 5.26
N GLU A 834 23.22 11.77 6.22
CA GLU A 834 23.43 11.99 7.65
C GLU A 834 24.82 11.55 8.07
N ALA A 835 25.25 10.36 7.64
CA ALA A 835 26.57 9.83 7.92
C ALA A 835 27.68 10.76 7.41
N PHE A 836 27.53 11.28 6.17
CA PHE A 836 28.47 12.22 5.57
C PHE A 836 28.63 13.48 6.43
N ARG A 837 27.51 14.08 6.87
CA ARG A 837 27.54 15.29 7.71
C ARG A 837 28.24 15.06 9.06
N GLU A 838 28.00 13.93 9.70
CA GLU A 838 28.59 13.64 11.01
C GLU A 838 30.07 13.24 10.90
N TYR A 839 30.48 12.50 9.86
CA TYR A 839 31.90 12.26 9.60
C TYR A 839 32.65 13.56 9.27
N ARG A 840 32.04 14.46 8.48
CA ARG A 840 32.64 15.78 8.20
C ARG A 840 32.87 16.57 9.49
N ARG A 841 31.88 16.61 10.39
CA ARG A 841 32.02 17.25 11.72
C ARG A 841 33.11 16.60 12.57
N ALA A 842 33.26 15.28 12.54
CA ALA A 842 34.33 14.59 13.24
C ALA A 842 35.70 15.03 12.72
N ILE A 843 35.87 15.11 11.40
CA ILE A 843 37.11 15.52 10.72
C ILE A 843 37.44 17.00 10.99
N GLU A 844 36.44 17.88 10.96
CA GLU A 844 36.61 19.31 11.31
C GLU A 844 37.15 19.50 12.74
N ARG A 845 36.84 18.58 13.66
CA ARG A 845 37.31 18.58 15.05
C ARG A 845 38.65 17.86 15.22
N ASN A 846 38.89 16.80 14.45
CA ASN A 846 40.15 16.06 14.43
C ASN A 846 40.50 15.65 12.98
N PRO A 847 41.38 16.41 12.31
CA PRO A 847 41.84 16.10 10.95
C PRO A 847 42.56 14.75 10.78
N HIS A 848 42.99 14.11 11.87
CA HIS A 848 43.68 12.81 11.86
C HIS A 848 42.76 11.63 12.20
N ALA A 849 41.45 11.84 12.28
CA ALA A 849 40.48 10.77 12.56
C ALA A 849 40.36 9.79 11.38
N ALA A 850 41.22 8.77 11.35
CA ALA A 850 41.33 7.79 10.27
C ALA A 850 39.99 7.15 9.87
N GLU A 851 39.20 6.71 10.85
CA GLU A 851 37.91 6.07 10.59
C GLU A 851 36.86 7.06 10.08
N ALA A 852 36.88 8.33 10.54
CA ALA A 852 35.98 9.36 10.00
C ALA A 852 36.34 9.74 8.56
N LEU A 853 37.63 9.84 8.23
CA LEU A 853 38.09 10.06 6.85
C LEU A 853 37.69 8.88 5.95
N ALA A 854 37.90 7.64 6.40
CA ALA A 854 37.47 6.47 5.66
C ALA A 854 35.94 6.40 5.49
N GLY A 855 35.20 6.67 6.56
CA GLY A 855 33.74 6.73 6.57
C GLY A 855 33.19 7.78 5.61
N LEU A 856 33.72 9.01 5.62
CA LEU A 856 33.30 10.09 4.72
C LEU A 856 33.41 9.67 3.25
N ARG A 857 34.51 9.01 2.86
CA ARG A 857 34.69 8.44 1.52
C ARG A 857 33.63 7.39 1.20
N ARG A 858 33.40 6.42 2.12
CA ARG A 858 32.41 5.35 1.91
C ARG A 858 30.98 5.87 1.74
N VAL A 859 30.62 6.99 2.37
CA VAL A 859 29.26 7.54 2.32
C VAL A 859 29.08 8.66 1.28
N ALA A 860 30.14 9.09 0.60
CA ALA A 860 30.11 10.06 -0.50
C ALA A 860 29.55 9.45 -1.80
N ARG A 861 28.24 9.20 -1.83
CA ARG A 861 27.55 8.52 -2.95
C ARG A 861 27.03 9.45 -4.04
N THR A 862 26.76 10.72 -3.72
CA THR A 862 26.26 11.71 -4.69
C THR A 862 27.42 12.50 -5.30
N ARG A 863 27.29 12.94 -6.55
CA ARG A 863 28.31 13.79 -7.21
C ARG A 863 28.72 15.00 -6.37
N GLU A 864 27.76 15.61 -5.68
CA GLU A 864 27.98 16.74 -4.77
C GLU A 864 28.86 16.35 -3.58
N HIS A 865 28.48 15.31 -2.82
CA HIS A 865 29.29 14.83 -1.69
C HIS A 865 30.66 14.34 -2.13
N ARG A 866 30.78 13.79 -3.35
CA ARG A 866 32.06 13.37 -3.92
C ARG A 866 33.00 14.56 -4.13
N LEU A 867 32.52 15.61 -4.78
CA LEU A 867 33.30 16.84 -4.98
C LEU A 867 33.67 17.50 -3.64
N GLU A 868 32.75 17.51 -2.68
CA GLU A 868 33.00 18.07 -1.35
C GLU A 868 34.06 17.27 -0.57
N ALA A 869 33.99 15.93 -0.59
CA ALA A 869 34.98 15.07 0.06
C ALA A 869 36.38 15.27 -0.53
N GLU A 870 36.51 15.32 -1.85
CA GLU A 870 37.79 15.57 -2.52
C GLU A 870 38.39 16.93 -2.12
N ALA A 871 37.56 17.98 -2.15
CA ALA A 871 37.98 19.32 -1.77
C ALA A 871 38.45 19.36 -0.30
N LEU A 872 37.74 18.67 0.59
CA LEU A 872 38.12 18.55 2.00
C LEU A 872 39.47 17.84 2.14
N TYR A 873 39.66 16.66 1.56
CA TYR A 873 40.93 15.92 1.66
C TYR A 873 42.10 16.71 1.08
N THR A 874 41.91 17.33 -0.08
CA THR A 874 42.93 18.17 -0.73
C THR A 874 43.33 19.34 0.18
N ARG A 875 42.35 19.99 0.80
CA ARG A 875 42.60 21.05 1.78
C ARG A 875 43.38 20.52 3.00
N LEU A 876 42.99 19.38 3.57
CA LEU A 876 43.66 18.81 4.74
C LEU A 876 45.13 18.46 4.47
N VAL A 877 45.43 17.87 3.31
CA VAL A 877 46.82 17.55 2.94
C VAL A 877 47.65 18.79 2.65
N ARG A 878 47.05 19.83 2.07
CA ARG A 878 47.72 21.11 1.81
C ARG A 878 48.02 21.86 3.09
N ASP A 879 47.04 21.92 3.99
CA ASP A 879 47.14 22.70 5.23
C ASP A 879 48.02 21.99 6.28
N ASP A 880 48.04 20.65 6.28
CA ASP A 880 49.00 19.83 7.05
C ASP A 880 49.65 18.73 6.18
N PRO A 881 50.82 19.02 5.57
CA PRO A 881 51.58 18.05 4.81
C PRO A 881 52.17 16.90 5.65
N GLN A 882 51.99 16.83 6.97
CA GLN A 882 52.38 15.67 7.77
C GLN A 882 51.21 14.74 8.08
N ASN A 883 49.98 15.15 7.76
CA ASN A 883 48.78 14.35 7.99
C ASN A 883 48.73 13.11 7.08
N LEU A 884 49.28 12.01 7.58
CA LEU A 884 49.31 10.74 6.88
C LEU A 884 47.90 10.21 6.59
N GLU A 885 46.96 10.34 7.53
CA GLU A 885 45.60 9.84 7.38
C GLU A 885 44.85 10.58 6.26
N ALA A 886 44.95 11.91 6.20
CA ALA A 886 44.35 12.70 5.12
C ALA A 886 44.99 12.39 3.77
N ARG A 887 46.32 12.18 3.72
CA ARG A 887 47.02 11.79 2.49
C ARG A 887 46.56 10.42 2.00
N LEU A 888 46.47 9.45 2.90
CA LEU A 888 45.98 8.10 2.58
C LEU A 888 44.53 8.15 2.10
N ALA A 889 43.68 8.95 2.73
CA ALA A 889 42.30 9.15 2.31
C ALA A 889 42.20 9.79 0.91
N LEU A 890 42.99 10.82 0.61
CA LEU A 890 43.04 11.44 -0.72
C LEU A 890 43.61 10.51 -1.79
N ALA A 891 44.65 9.74 -1.45
CA ALA A 891 45.21 8.76 -2.38
C ALA A 891 44.21 7.66 -2.71
N ALA A 892 43.49 7.16 -1.70
CA ALA A 892 42.45 6.17 -1.89
C ALA A 892 41.22 6.75 -2.64
N TRP A 893 40.95 8.04 -2.49
CA TRP A 893 39.98 8.76 -3.31
C TRP A 893 40.37 8.78 -4.80
N TYR A 894 41.61 9.17 -5.11
CA TYR A 894 42.10 9.18 -6.49
C TYR A 894 42.16 7.79 -7.11
N GLU A 895 42.43 6.76 -6.32
CA GLU A 895 42.39 5.37 -6.75
C GLU A 895 40.97 4.93 -7.17
N GLU A 896 39.96 5.19 -6.32
CA GLU A 896 38.54 4.89 -6.65
C GLU A 896 38.04 5.64 -7.89
N GLU A 897 38.46 6.89 -8.08
CA GLU A 897 38.17 7.72 -9.26
C GLU A 897 39.02 7.35 -10.50
N ARG A 898 39.86 6.31 -10.40
CA ARG A 898 40.80 5.87 -11.46
C ARG A 898 41.77 6.96 -11.92
N ARG A 899 42.06 7.94 -11.07
CA ARG A 899 43.01 9.03 -11.29
C ARG A 899 44.39 8.63 -10.78
N TYR A 900 44.93 7.55 -11.34
CA TYR A 900 46.14 6.92 -10.81
C TYR A 900 47.37 7.83 -10.85
N ASP A 901 47.56 8.64 -11.89
CA ASP A 901 48.69 9.58 -11.97
C ASP A 901 48.73 10.55 -10.78
N ALA A 902 47.57 11.09 -10.40
CA ALA A 902 47.45 11.98 -9.25
C ALA A 902 47.71 11.23 -7.94
N CYS A 903 47.21 9.99 -7.80
CA CYS A 903 47.52 9.14 -6.65
C CYS A 903 49.03 8.87 -6.53
N LEU A 904 49.68 8.47 -7.62
CA LEU A 904 51.11 8.14 -7.64
C LEU A 904 51.96 9.38 -7.32
N ALA A 905 51.64 10.53 -7.92
CA ALA A 905 52.32 11.79 -7.64
C ALA A 905 52.20 12.19 -6.16
N LEU A 906 51.02 12.00 -5.56
CA LEU A 906 50.76 12.32 -4.15
C LEU A 906 51.57 11.45 -3.17
N LEU A 907 51.78 10.18 -3.50
CA LEU A 907 52.39 9.20 -2.59
C LEU A 907 53.89 8.97 -2.82
N ARG A 908 54.42 9.26 -4.01
CA ARG A 908 55.79 8.91 -4.44
C ARG A 908 56.85 9.30 -3.41
N GLU A 909 56.91 10.57 -3.02
CA GLU A 909 57.91 11.07 -2.06
C GLU A 909 57.79 10.36 -0.69
N SER A 910 56.56 10.13 -0.23
CA SER A 910 56.29 9.47 1.05
C SER A 910 56.73 8.01 1.03
N VAL A 911 56.57 7.31 -0.10
CA VAL A 911 56.97 5.92 -0.27
C VAL A 911 58.49 5.78 -0.44
N GLU A 912 59.13 6.70 -1.15
CA GLU A 912 60.59 6.73 -1.32
C GLU A 912 61.30 6.83 0.04
N ARG A 913 60.76 7.65 0.96
CA ARG A 913 61.31 7.87 2.31
C ARG A 913 61.18 6.67 3.26
N ILE A 914 60.45 5.61 2.91
CA ILE A 914 60.28 4.40 3.74
C ILE A 914 61.59 3.59 3.81
N SER A 915 62.47 3.84 4.77
CA SER A 915 63.72 3.07 4.95
C SER A 915 63.55 1.86 5.89
N ARG A 916 64.48 0.90 5.82
CA ARG A 916 64.42 -0.41 6.53
C ARG A 916 64.13 -0.22 8.03
N ALA A 917 62.98 -0.75 8.46
CA ALA A 917 62.44 -0.91 9.82
C ALA A 917 61.56 0.23 10.43
N ARG A 918 61.35 1.39 9.78
CA ARG A 918 60.37 2.39 10.26
C ARG A 918 59.64 3.07 9.10
N GLY A 919 58.49 2.53 8.71
CA GLY A 919 57.56 3.18 7.78
C GLY A 919 56.18 2.54 7.82
N ASP A 920 55.14 3.35 7.58
CA ASP A 920 53.76 2.87 7.58
C ASP A 920 53.47 2.07 6.30
N LEU A 921 53.31 0.76 6.45
CA LEU A 921 53.07 -0.16 5.33
C LEU A 921 51.77 0.15 4.57
N ARG A 922 50.84 0.92 5.16
CA ARG A 922 49.62 1.39 4.47
C ARG A 922 49.94 2.26 3.26
N LEU A 923 51.04 3.03 3.29
CA LEU A 923 51.51 3.82 2.14
C LEU A 923 51.94 2.92 0.98
N LEU A 924 52.72 1.86 1.27
CA LEU A 924 53.13 0.89 0.27
C LEU A 924 51.92 0.16 -0.32
N SER A 925 50.95 -0.19 0.53
CA SER A 925 49.70 -0.81 0.08
C SER A 925 48.90 0.09 -0.86
N GLN A 926 48.70 1.36 -0.50
CA GLN A 926 47.92 2.28 -1.33
C GLN A 926 48.65 2.64 -2.63
N TYR A 927 49.97 2.80 -2.58
CA TYR A 927 50.80 3.07 -3.76
C TYR A 927 50.82 1.88 -4.72
N ALA A 928 50.93 0.65 -4.19
CA ALA A 928 50.84 -0.58 -4.99
C ALA A 928 49.47 -0.71 -5.66
N ALA A 929 48.37 -0.41 -4.96
CA ALA A 929 47.03 -0.39 -5.55
C ALA A 929 46.95 0.61 -6.72
N CYS A 930 47.48 1.83 -6.55
CA CYS A 930 47.50 2.83 -7.62
C CYS A 930 48.38 2.42 -8.81
N LEU A 931 49.55 1.79 -8.57
CA LEU A 931 50.41 1.25 -9.64
C LEU A 931 49.73 0.10 -10.39
N ALA A 932 49.02 -0.78 -9.69
CA ALA A 932 48.24 -1.86 -10.30
C ALA A 932 47.11 -1.31 -11.19
N GLY A 933 46.38 -0.30 -10.70
CA GLY A 933 45.36 0.38 -11.49
C GLY A 933 45.90 1.13 -12.71
N ALA A 934 47.07 1.76 -12.59
CA ALA A 934 47.79 2.40 -13.70
C ALA A 934 48.42 1.40 -14.70
N ASN A 935 48.38 0.11 -14.39
CA ASN A 935 49.05 -0.96 -15.14
C ASN A 935 50.58 -0.79 -15.25
N GLU A 936 51.21 -0.18 -14.24
CA GLU A 936 52.66 0.07 -14.16
C GLU A 936 53.39 -1.14 -13.53
N LEU A 937 53.36 -2.28 -14.23
CA LEU A 937 53.73 -3.58 -13.67
C LEU A 937 55.17 -3.68 -13.18
N ALA A 938 56.11 -2.99 -13.84
CA ALA A 938 57.53 -3.01 -13.45
C ALA A 938 57.75 -2.32 -12.10
N MET A 939 57.20 -1.12 -11.93
CA MET A 939 57.25 -0.39 -10.66
C MET A 939 56.47 -1.12 -9.57
N LEU A 940 55.31 -1.71 -9.91
CA LEU A 940 54.52 -2.50 -8.96
C LEU A 940 55.32 -3.70 -8.44
N GLU A 941 56.02 -4.43 -9.31
CA GLU A 941 56.84 -5.57 -8.91
C GLU A 941 57.98 -5.14 -7.97
N GLU A 942 58.65 -4.03 -8.26
CA GLU A 942 59.69 -3.48 -7.39
C GLU A 942 59.16 -3.11 -6.00
N VAL A 943 58.03 -2.38 -5.96
CA VAL A 943 57.36 -1.99 -4.71
C VAL A 943 56.92 -3.21 -3.91
N CYS A 944 56.35 -4.23 -4.55
CA CYS A 944 55.93 -5.46 -3.88
C CYS A 944 57.12 -6.25 -3.30
N ARG A 945 58.24 -6.34 -4.02
CA ARG A 945 59.47 -6.98 -3.50
C ARG A 945 60.05 -6.21 -2.32
N ARG A 946 60.07 -4.88 -2.39
CA ARG A 946 60.47 -4.02 -1.25
C ARG A 946 59.51 -4.19 -0.07
N TRP A 947 58.21 -4.28 -0.32
CA TRP A 947 57.20 -4.53 0.71
C TRP A 947 57.41 -5.87 1.38
N LEU A 948 57.65 -6.96 0.63
CA LEU A 948 57.95 -8.28 1.18
C LEU A 948 59.28 -8.33 1.94
N ALA A 949 60.28 -7.53 1.56
CA ALA A 949 61.52 -7.42 2.33
C ALA A 949 61.31 -6.77 3.70
N LEU A 950 60.30 -5.89 3.83
CA LEU A 950 59.93 -5.24 5.09
C LEU A 950 58.91 -6.07 5.89
N ALA A 951 58.00 -6.77 5.21
CA ALA A 951 56.93 -7.57 5.78
C ALA A 951 56.73 -8.85 4.95
N PRO A 952 57.50 -9.93 5.19
CA PRO A 952 57.46 -11.16 4.40
C PRO A 952 56.10 -11.87 4.37
N GLY A 953 55.27 -11.66 5.41
CA GLY A 953 53.92 -12.20 5.53
C GLY A 953 52.83 -11.33 4.90
N SER A 954 53.16 -10.29 4.11
CA SER A 954 52.15 -9.41 3.51
C SER A 954 51.38 -10.10 2.38
N GLY A 955 50.14 -10.53 2.66
CA GLY A 955 49.26 -11.15 1.67
C GLY A 955 49.02 -10.26 0.44
N ARG A 956 48.73 -8.97 0.64
CA ARG A 956 48.52 -8.01 -0.47
C ARG A 956 49.71 -7.85 -1.42
N ALA A 957 50.94 -7.95 -0.91
CA ALA A 957 52.12 -7.90 -1.77
C ALA A 957 52.22 -9.17 -2.65
N TRP A 958 51.93 -10.34 -2.06
CA TRP A 958 51.82 -11.60 -2.82
C TRP A 958 50.67 -11.57 -3.83
N PHE A 959 49.51 -10.97 -3.49
CA PHE A 959 48.39 -10.75 -4.40
C PHE A 959 48.81 -9.99 -5.65
N HIS A 960 49.42 -8.81 -5.50
CA HIS A 960 49.85 -8.00 -6.64
C HIS A 960 50.91 -8.71 -7.51
N LEU A 961 51.84 -9.46 -6.90
CA LEU A 961 52.77 -10.30 -7.67
C LEU A 961 52.07 -11.42 -8.44
N ALA A 962 51.02 -12.02 -7.86
CA ALA A 962 50.19 -13.01 -8.56
C ALA A 962 49.46 -12.38 -9.74
N VAL A 963 48.89 -11.17 -9.59
CA VAL A 963 48.26 -10.41 -10.69
C VAL A 963 49.27 -10.15 -11.81
N ILE A 964 50.48 -9.65 -11.48
CA ILE A 964 51.54 -9.39 -12.47
C ILE A 964 51.88 -10.67 -13.26
N ARG A 965 52.09 -11.79 -12.55
CA ARG A 965 52.43 -13.07 -13.21
C ARG A 965 51.28 -13.64 -14.02
N SER A 966 50.04 -13.47 -13.56
CA SER A 966 48.83 -13.85 -14.29
C SER A 966 48.72 -13.09 -15.62
N GLN A 967 48.93 -11.77 -15.62
CA GLN A 967 48.91 -10.95 -16.83
C GLN A 967 50.05 -11.30 -17.80
N GLN A 968 51.18 -11.79 -17.29
CA GLN A 968 52.31 -12.30 -18.08
C GLN A 968 52.08 -13.73 -18.61
N GLY A 969 50.94 -14.36 -18.33
CA GLY A 969 50.65 -15.75 -18.71
C GLY A 969 51.47 -16.81 -17.95
N LYS A 970 52.15 -16.42 -16.87
CA LYS A 970 53.01 -17.30 -16.05
C LYS A 970 52.19 -17.95 -14.94
N TRP A 971 51.23 -18.79 -15.33
CA TRP A 971 50.20 -19.33 -14.44
C TRP A 971 50.73 -20.14 -13.25
N ALA A 972 51.83 -20.87 -13.40
CA ALA A 972 52.44 -21.65 -12.31
C ALA A 972 53.05 -20.77 -11.21
N GLU A 973 53.73 -19.68 -11.60
CA GLU A 973 54.25 -18.68 -10.66
C GLU A 973 53.09 -17.90 -10.02
N ALA A 974 52.09 -17.51 -10.83
CA ALA A 974 50.90 -16.81 -10.36
C ALA A 974 50.14 -17.64 -9.32
N LEU A 975 49.98 -18.95 -9.53
CA LEU A 975 49.35 -19.86 -8.58
C LEU A 975 50.12 -19.92 -7.26
N THR A 976 51.46 -19.95 -7.31
CA THR A 976 52.30 -19.97 -6.11
C THR A 976 52.13 -18.70 -5.30
N PHE A 977 52.13 -17.54 -5.96
CA PHE A 977 51.93 -16.25 -5.28
C PHE A 977 50.49 -16.05 -4.79
N ALA A 978 49.48 -16.49 -5.55
CA ALA A 978 48.08 -16.42 -5.13
C ALA A 978 47.83 -17.30 -3.89
N ARG A 979 48.43 -18.50 -3.83
CA ARG A 979 48.37 -19.36 -2.63
C ARG A 979 48.98 -18.68 -1.42
N ARG A 980 50.19 -18.09 -1.55
CA ARG A 980 50.82 -17.33 -0.46
C ARG A 980 49.98 -16.14 -0.01
N SER A 981 49.28 -15.48 -0.94
CA SER A 981 48.34 -14.41 -0.62
C SER A 981 47.17 -14.89 0.23
N VAL A 982 46.55 -16.01 -0.16
CA VAL A 982 45.42 -16.61 0.56
C VAL A 982 45.85 -17.26 1.88
N GLU A 983 47.06 -17.83 1.97
CA GLU A 983 47.62 -18.34 3.22
C GLU A 983 47.86 -17.22 4.24
N ALA A 984 48.28 -16.04 3.76
CA ALA A 984 48.51 -14.87 4.60
C ALA A 984 47.19 -14.23 5.09
N ASP A 985 46.16 -14.19 4.24
CA ASP A 985 44.80 -13.82 4.64
C ASP A 985 43.75 -14.74 3.98
N PRO A 986 43.30 -15.78 4.69
CA PRO A 986 42.31 -16.72 4.16
C PRO A 986 40.93 -16.13 3.92
N ARG A 987 40.66 -14.89 4.36
CA ARG A 987 39.37 -14.21 4.18
C ARG A 987 39.40 -13.13 3.10
N ASP A 988 40.54 -12.89 2.46
CA ASP A 988 40.65 -11.88 1.41
C ASP A 988 39.88 -12.31 0.15
N PHE A 989 38.76 -11.63 -0.11
CA PHE A 989 37.88 -11.84 -1.25
C PHE A 989 38.63 -11.75 -2.60
N GLN A 990 39.49 -10.74 -2.76
CA GLN A 990 40.20 -10.49 -4.02
C GLN A 990 41.25 -11.58 -4.25
N ALA A 991 42.00 -11.95 -3.21
CA ALA A 991 43.01 -13.00 -3.29
C ALA A 991 42.41 -14.37 -3.62
N ARG A 992 41.29 -14.74 -2.98
CA ARG A 992 40.58 -16.00 -3.25
C ARG A 992 39.95 -16.01 -4.64
N THR A 993 39.37 -14.88 -5.07
CA THR A 993 38.81 -14.74 -6.43
C THR A 993 39.91 -14.91 -7.48
N LEU A 994 41.06 -14.25 -7.29
CA LEU A 994 42.21 -14.40 -8.20
C LEU A 994 42.73 -15.84 -8.22
N LEU A 995 42.82 -16.51 -7.05
CA LEU A 995 43.21 -17.90 -6.97
C LEU A 995 42.22 -18.82 -7.74
N ALA A 996 40.92 -18.58 -7.58
CA ALA A 996 39.88 -19.31 -8.30
C ALA A 996 39.97 -19.09 -9.82
N MET A 997 40.21 -17.85 -10.26
CA MET A 997 40.44 -17.53 -11.67
C MET A 997 41.69 -18.22 -12.22
N ILE A 998 42.81 -18.21 -11.48
CA ILE A 998 44.04 -18.90 -11.90
C ILE A 998 43.81 -20.42 -12.01
N HIS A 999 43.04 -21.02 -11.09
CA HIS A 999 42.64 -22.43 -11.20
C HIS A 999 41.78 -22.69 -12.44
N ALA A 1000 40.89 -21.77 -12.81
CA ALA A 1000 40.09 -21.88 -14.03
C ALA A 1000 40.96 -21.83 -15.29
N GLU A 1001 41.92 -20.90 -15.36
CA GLU A 1001 42.85 -20.76 -16.50
C GLU A 1001 43.81 -21.96 -16.63
N LEU A 1002 44.18 -22.59 -15.51
CA LEU A 1002 44.97 -23.82 -15.49
C LEU A 1002 44.15 -25.08 -15.86
N GLY A 1003 42.85 -24.95 -16.14
CA GLY A 1003 41.96 -26.07 -16.46
C GLY A 1003 41.52 -26.89 -15.23
N GLU A 1004 41.82 -26.43 -14.01
CA GLU A 1004 41.43 -27.09 -12.77
C GLU A 1004 39.99 -26.72 -12.36
N THR A 1005 39.02 -26.96 -13.25
CA THR A 1005 37.63 -26.47 -13.15
C THR A 1005 36.94 -26.85 -11.85
N ALA A 1006 37.19 -28.05 -11.30
CA ALA A 1006 36.56 -28.50 -10.07
C ALA A 1006 37.01 -27.68 -8.84
N ARG A 1007 38.30 -27.31 -8.78
CA ARG A 1007 38.86 -26.49 -7.71
C ARG A 1007 38.41 -25.04 -7.83
N ALA A 1008 38.40 -24.50 -9.06
CA ALA A 1008 37.88 -23.17 -9.33
C ALA A 1008 36.40 -23.05 -8.90
N ARG A 1009 35.56 -24.03 -9.26
CA ARG A 1009 34.14 -24.06 -8.88
C ARG A 1009 33.97 -24.10 -7.36
N ALA A 1010 34.68 -24.98 -6.66
CA ALA A 1010 34.59 -25.08 -5.20
C ALA A 1010 34.97 -23.76 -4.51
N LEU A 1011 36.02 -23.08 -4.98
CA LEU A 1011 36.42 -21.78 -4.47
C LEU A 1011 35.37 -20.70 -4.76
N PHE A 1012 34.82 -20.62 -5.98
CA PHE A 1012 33.77 -19.65 -6.28
C PHE A 1012 32.47 -19.89 -5.48
N GLU A 1013 32.10 -21.15 -5.24
CA GLU A 1013 30.95 -21.50 -4.39
C GLU A 1013 31.18 -21.09 -2.92
N GLU A 1014 32.41 -21.25 -2.42
CA GLU A 1014 32.79 -20.81 -1.08
C GLU A 1014 32.79 -19.27 -0.99
N ILE A 1015 33.38 -18.59 -1.98
CA ILE A 1015 33.40 -17.12 -2.07
C ILE A 1015 31.97 -16.56 -2.13
N ALA A 1016 31.11 -17.11 -2.98
CA ALA A 1016 29.72 -16.66 -3.10
C ALA A 1016 28.90 -16.93 -1.83
N ARG A 1017 29.30 -17.90 -1.00
CA ARG A 1017 28.68 -18.17 0.30
C ARG A 1017 29.18 -17.21 1.37
N ASP A 1018 30.49 -16.97 1.41
CA ASP A 1018 31.13 -16.11 2.41
C ASP A 1018 30.85 -14.61 2.15
N HIS A 1019 30.58 -14.25 0.90
CA HIS A 1019 30.30 -12.87 0.44
C HIS A 1019 28.95 -12.76 -0.27
N ALA A 1020 27.91 -13.34 0.34
CA ALA A 1020 26.55 -13.37 -0.20
C ALA A 1020 25.87 -11.98 -0.32
N ASP A 1021 26.46 -10.96 0.31
CA ASP A 1021 26.06 -9.55 0.26
C ASP A 1021 26.61 -8.81 -0.97
N GLN A 1022 27.65 -9.33 -1.63
CA GLN A 1022 28.33 -8.62 -2.71
C GLN A 1022 27.88 -9.11 -4.09
N ALA A 1023 27.29 -8.22 -4.89
CA ALA A 1023 26.94 -8.51 -6.29
C ALA A 1023 28.13 -9.04 -7.11
N LEU A 1024 29.33 -8.52 -6.83
CA LEU A 1024 30.57 -8.89 -7.51
C LEU A 1024 30.96 -10.37 -7.31
N ALA A 1025 30.64 -10.97 -6.17
CA ALA A 1025 30.91 -12.38 -5.89
C ALA A 1025 30.13 -13.29 -6.86
N PHE A 1026 28.84 -13.01 -7.00
CA PHE A 1026 27.95 -13.73 -7.92
C PHE A 1026 28.27 -13.42 -9.38
N TYR A 1027 28.62 -12.17 -9.71
CA TYR A 1027 29.06 -11.80 -11.05
C TYR A 1027 30.30 -12.59 -11.48
N ASN A 1028 31.35 -12.62 -10.65
CA ASN A 1028 32.59 -13.34 -10.96
C ASN A 1028 32.36 -14.85 -11.08
N TYR A 1029 31.51 -15.42 -10.22
CA TYR A 1029 31.13 -16.83 -10.35
C TYR A 1029 30.30 -17.09 -11.62
N GLY A 1030 29.36 -16.20 -11.94
CA GLY A 1030 28.58 -16.23 -13.18
C GLY A 1030 29.46 -16.17 -14.42
N LEU A 1031 30.50 -15.33 -14.41
CA LEU A 1031 31.48 -15.20 -15.49
C LEU A 1031 32.30 -16.49 -15.66
N PHE A 1032 32.74 -17.10 -14.57
CA PHE A 1032 33.39 -18.41 -14.59
C PHE A 1032 32.48 -19.49 -15.22
N LEU A 1033 31.23 -19.56 -14.78
CA LEU A 1033 30.24 -20.52 -15.30
C LEU A 1033 29.93 -20.27 -16.78
N LEU A 1034 29.84 -19.00 -17.19
CA LEU A 1034 29.62 -18.59 -18.58
C LEU A 1034 30.76 -19.08 -19.47
N ASN A 1035 32.01 -18.88 -19.04
CA ASN A 1035 33.21 -19.35 -19.75
C ASN A 1035 33.34 -20.88 -19.77
N ALA A 1036 32.90 -21.54 -18.70
CA ALA A 1036 32.83 -23.00 -18.61
C ALA A 1036 31.68 -23.64 -19.43
N GLY A 1037 30.86 -22.83 -20.12
CA GLY A 1037 29.72 -23.31 -20.92
C GLY A 1037 28.47 -23.68 -20.10
N GLN A 1038 28.46 -23.39 -18.80
CA GLN A 1038 27.38 -23.70 -17.86
C GLN A 1038 26.34 -22.56 -17.83
N PHE A 1039 25.73 -22.29 -18.99
CA PHE A 1039 24.91 -21.08 -19.21
C PHE A 1039 23.69 -20.94 -18.29
N ARG A 1040 23.06 -22.06 -17.90
CA ARG A 1040 21.89 -22.04 -16.99
C ARG A 1040 22.29 -21.60 -15.58
N GLU A 1041 23.37 -22.14 -15.06
CA GLU A 1041 23.89 -21.80 -13.73
C GLU A 1041 24.46 -20.37 -13.74
N ALA A 1042 25.15 -19.98 -14.82
CA ALA A 1042 25.63 -18.60 -15.01
C ALA A 1042 24.48 -17.57 -14.93
N ARG A 1043 23.36 -17.87 -15.60
CA ARG A 1043 22.14 -17.05 -15.54
C ARG A 1043 21.65 -16.83 -14.10
N GLU A 1044 21.62 -17.90 -13.30
CA GLU A 1044 21.19 -17.83 -11.90
C GLU A 1044 22.13 -16.96 -11.06
N GLN A 1045 23.44 -17.03 -11.29
CA GLN A 1045 24.38 -16.17 -10.57
C GLN A 1045 24.30 -14.70 -11.01
N PHE A 1046 24.16 -14.40 -12.30
CA PHE A 1046 23.97 -13.02 -12.76
C PHE A 1046 22.65 -12.43 -12.23
N GLN A 1047 21.59 -13.24 -12.13
CA GLN A 1047 20.35 -12.79 -11.49
C GLN A 1047 20.57 -12.46 -10.01
N LYS A 1048 21.26 -13.33 -9.25
CA LYS A 1048 21.62 -13.06 -7.86
C LYS A 1048 22.44 -11.78 -7.72
N ALA A 1049 23.37 -11.52 -8.64
CA ALA A 1049 24.13 -10.28 -8.67
C ALA A 1049 23.21 -9.05 -8.83
N LEU A 1050 22.24 -9.11 -9.75
CA LEU A 1050 21.25 -8.04 -9.98
C LEU A 1050 20.24 -7.86 -8.83
N ASP A 1051 19.93 -8.93 -8.10
CA ASP A 1051 19.05 -8.84 -6.93
C ASP A 1051 19.71 -8.00 -5.81
N ARG A 1052 21.04 -8.10 -5.69
CA ARG A 1052 21.87 -7.32 -4.74
C ARG A 1052 22.13 -5.91 -5.26
N ASP A 1053 22.61 -5.77 -6.49
CA ASP A 1053 22.83 -4.48 -7.13
C ASP A 1053 22.08 -4.39 -8.48
N PRO A 1054 20.86 -3.82 -8.47
CA PRO A 1054 20.07 -3.64 -9.68
C PRO A 1054 20.71 -2.70 -10.71
N LEU A 1055 21.76 -1.96 -10.36
CA LEU A 1055 22.47 -1.04 -11.25
C LEU A 1055 23.78 -1.64 -11.81
N HIS A 1056 24.12 -2.88 -11.46
CA HIS A 1056 25.35 -3.54 -11.91
C HIS A 1056 25.29 -3.94 -13.39
N LEU A 1057 25.66 -3.00 -14.27
CA LEU A 1057 25.53 -3.11 -15.74
C LEU A 1057 26.24 -4.34 -16.33
N GLU A 1058 27.37 -4.74 -15.77
CA GLU A 1058 28.14 -5.90 -16.20
C GLU A 1058 27.35 -7.20 -16.04
N SER A 1059 26.51 -7.30 -15.00
CA SER A 1059 25.62 -8.44 -14.80
C SER A 1059 24.44 -8.43 -15.77
N TYR A 1060 23.95 -7.27 -16.22
CA TYR A 1060 22.97 -7.21 -17.33
C TYR A 1060 23.56 -7.80 -18.61
N LEU A 1061 24.81 -7.47 -18.92
CA LEU A 1061 25.50 -7.98 -20.10
C LEU A 1061 25.78 -9.48 -19.99
N GLY A 1062 26.29 -9.94 -18.84
CA GLY A 1062 26.52 -11.36 -18.56
C GLY A 1062 25.24 -12.19 -18.64
N LEU A 1063 24.12 -11.66 -18.13
CA LEU A 1063 22.82 -12.29 -18.22
C LEU A 1063 22.30 -12.35 -19.67
N ALA A 1064 22.44 -11.26 -20.42
CA ALA A 1064 22.08 -11.21 -21.84
C ALA A 1064 22.88 -12.24 -22.65
N GLU A 1065 24.18 -12.36 -22.38
CA GLU A 1065 25.06 -13.31 -23.04
C GLU A 1065 24.74 -14.76 -22.66
N ALA A 1066 24.52 -15.06 -21.37
CA ALA A 1066 24.11 -16.38 -20.91
C ALA A 1066 22.78 -16.83 -21.55
N LEU A 1067 21.80 -15.93 -21.64
CA LEU A 1067 20.52 -16.17 -22.31
C LEU A 1067 20.71 -16.38 -23.81
N TRP A 1068 21.58 -15.59 -24.44
CA TRP A 1068 21.87 -15.71 -25.87
C TRP A 1068 22.52 -17.06 -26.20
N ARG A 1069 23.58 -17.44 -25.49
CA ARG A 1069 24.31 -18.70 -25.69
C ARG A 1069 23.51 -19.93 -25.28
N SER A 1070 22.56 -19.80 -24.34
CA SER A 1070 21.61 -20.88 -24.00
C SER A 1070 20.42 -21.02 -24.96
N GLY A 1071 20.33 -20.19 -26.01
CA GLY A 1071 19.27 -20.27 -27.03
C GLY A 1071 17.98 -19.49 -26.70
N GLN A 1072 17.91 -18.81 -25.56
CA GLN A 1072 16.75 -18.03 -25.11
C GLN A 1072 16.72 -16.63 -25.75
N LYS A 1073 16.68 -16.60 -27.09
CA LYS A 1073 16.85 -15.42 -27.94
C LYS A 1073 15.94 -14.23 -27.59
N ARG A 1074 14.66 -14.48 -27.28
CA ARG A 1074 13.69 -13.42 -26.97
C ARG A 1074 14.04 -12.67 -25.69
N GLU A 1075 14.44 -13.39 -24.64
CA GLU A 1075 14.85 -12.81 -23.36
C GLU A 1075 16.21 -12.12 -23.50
N ALA A 1076 17.15 -12.74 -24.21
CA ALA A 1076 18.46 -12.15 -24.52
C ALA A 1076 18.33 -10.78 -25.22
N ARG A 1077 17.42 -10.63 -26.19
CA ARG A 1077 17.13 -9.33 -26.83
C ARG A 1077 16.62 -8.28 -25.84
N ALA A 1078 15.76 -8.67 -24.89
CA ALA A 1078 15.23 -7.73 -23.90
C ALA A 1078 16.35 -7.19 -23.01
N TRP A 1079 17.25 -8.06 -22.53
CA TRP A 1079 18.40 -7.68 -21.73
C TRP A 1079 19.46 -6.91 -22.53
N ALA A 1080 19.73 -7.27 -23.78
CA ALA A 1080 20.66 -6.53 -24.64
C ALA A 1080 20.17 -5.09 -24.94
N ARG A 1081 18.85 -4.87 -25.15
CA ARG A 1081 18.29 -3.51 -25.25
C ARG A 1081 18.46 -2.71 -23.96
N ARG A 1082 18.42 -3.39 -22.80
CA ARG A 1082 18.66 -2.75 -21.50
C ARG A 1082 20.11 -2.30 -21.36
N VAL A 1083 21.09 -3.15 -21.72
CA VAL A 1083 22.51 -2.74 -21.73
C VAL A 1083 22.73 -1.50 -22.60
N LEU A 1084 22.14 -1.45 -23.80
CA LEU A 1084 22.31 -0.31 -24.72
C LEU A 1084 21.65 1.01 -24.26
N ARG A 1085 20.77 0.98 -23.25
CA ARG A 1085 20.27 2.23 -22.65
C ARG A 1085 21.32 2.92 -21.78
N HIS A 1086 22.21 2.14 -21.16
CA HIS A 1086 23.25 2.65 -20.27
C HIS A 1086 24.62 2.75 -20.96
N ASP A 1087 24.94 1.79 -21.83
CA ASP A 1087 26.13 1.80 -22.69
C ASP A 1087 25.70 1.64 -24.16
N PRO A 1088 25.32 2.73 -24.84
CA PRO A 1088 24.85 2.68 -26.22
C PRO A 1088 25.87 2.11 -27.21
N GLN A 1089 27.16 2.09 -26.86
CA GLN A 1089 28.25 1.64 -27.73
C GLN A 1089 28.64 0.17 -27.50
N ASN A 1090 27.98 -0.52 -26.57
CA ASN A 1090 28.32 -1.90 -26.22
C ASN A 1090 28.23 -2.85 -27.43
N ALA A 1091 29.38 -3.37 -27.86
CA ALA A 1091 29.49 -4.17 -29.09
C ALA A 1091 28.73 -5.51 -28.98
N LEU A 1092 28.86 -6.20 -27.85
CA LEU A 1092 28.24 -7.51 -27.61
C LEU A 1092 26.71 -7.39 -27.54
N ALA A 1093 26.17 -6.38 -26.85
CA ALA A 1093 24.73 -6.18 -26.80
C ALA A 1093 24.13 -5.87 -28.19
N ARG A 1094 24.81 -5.08 -29.03
CA ARG A 1094 24.41 -4.86 -30.44
C ARG A 1094 24.47 -6.15 -31.26
N GLU A 1095 25.48 -6.97 -31.05
CA GLU A 1095 25.62 -8.26 -31.72
C GLU A 1095 24.50 -9.24 -31.34
N ILE A 1096 24.17 -9.33 -30.03
CA ILE A 1096 23.05 -10.13 -29.54
C ILE A 1096 21.78 -9.68 -30.28
N LEU A 1097 21.46 -8.39 -30.34
CA LEU A 1097 20.27 -7.90 -31.04
C LEU A 1097 20.24 -8.19 -32.55
N ARG A 1098 21.40 -8.31 -33.19
CA ARG A 1098 21.52 -8.60 -34.62
C ARG A 1098 21.35 -10.10 -34.93
N THR A 1099 21.71 -10.98 -34.01
CA THR A 1099 21.90 -12.44 -34.26
C THR A 1099 20.93 -13.35 -33.50
N SER A 1100 20.39 -12.89 -32.37
CA SER A 1100 19.16 -13.45 -31.77
C SER A 1100 17.96 -12.92 -32.52
#